data_AF-A0A2J8I425-F1
#
_entry.id   AF-A0A2J8I425-F1
#
_cell.length_a   1.000
_cell.length_b   1.000
_cell.length_c   1.000
_cell.angle_alpha   90.00
_cell.angle_beta   90.00
_cell.angle_gamma   90.00
#
_symmetry.space_group_name_H-M   'P 1'
#
loop_
_entity.id
_entity.type
_entity.pdbx_description
1 polymer ?
#
loop_
_entity_poly.entity_id
_entity_poly.type
_entity_poly.pdbx_seq_one_letter_code
_entity_poly.pdbx_strand_id
1 'polypeptide(L)'
;MNARTLSQFMLANITLVIDRQGQIRELIAGAQPAPGEVVVTVGDGANPQVTAQEVLGDEGQTPLNLDFDAEIANIIAQLEDGVDPTLNPDQATAAGGTNGSALGTSGTVIMQLASLIAATAFSTEGFARSSLSQTESLNEDLVQDEPPTIATTPFAVEDVPNILPVFTESEYTSEDAEDDNYFVDDSEEGGDTNYSYYFTYQENSPTGAVVGQVAATDVDSDDATLTYEITNNVTVTIDGVDYDAYGIDSNGNIYLTNEGAQAFTNDFEDESGEGGLADNSHTIEVTVTDINGGSAIATVYLEESNQVSGSYVLEEVNETDSPVMVDIAVQVPEAGDIPEFVLGAYAPTSVNQVGDFSLPDGFDNPEDFGTLTYTESGWKFEASDAFNSMNTGDSLTLSFEVTSDDGATHKVDVKINGTNDAPVFEGTIYTDATSEDGYNPGNSFDEAEAVEGEDPTIATYSFYYDENSDKDDVIGKVQASDVDNENLIYAITENISVTVDNQAFDLYEINPETGEISLTALAAELYANYEDADNDHQITVSVRDVFGEEGSETYGEPVYATVNLYERNVNEAPKGEDFTVSVGSESDYIQVVFETGVNTEGDHISDEDVDFFSQNPTYRAGYEPESDSQHDANQDLYSNQTLSIYLTALPEYGSLYVKDGDSYTRIEDSNLYGAVDATAYDPNSIYYKADDPSDFTMSIDNVEEAGAGVYSFKLVNGAVVTVSATSTHGDNKGQVTLETNPGNSENNQGIGFGVDSGNGIGSGETLIFDLSDNPLYSVDFGIDGLNSNHMATVVYTYLDGTSSEPYNYGNGSLSQSSEGVYSVSDDNPIVRIEFYPSEHTNGGNSGSNYVVTYISGEEAVVNDPTFEYTVVDSEGAMPVDEDDNVVTYEVTLDVENGVNIVYADTGDDTLEGDDRSNIFTWLDSALDNSTDIIKNFEFGVDKVDLTSILDDDTETTDISDLLGKVTISSVDNEDVVLTVEHGASESQTIIIEDIYADIAGMEAADILNSLVKVNTETV
;
A
#
# COMPACT_ATOMS: atom_id res chain seq x y z
N MET A 1 1.13 8.15 24.66
CA MET A 1 1.87 8.94 25.70
C MET A 1 1.72 8.29 27.09
N ASN A 2 2.81 7.89 27.77
CA ASN A 2 2.75 6.86 28.84
C ASN A 2 2.51 7.42 30.27
N ALA A 3 1.63 6.77 31.05
CA ALA A 3 1.02 7.30 32.29
C ALA A 3 1.96 7.51 33.49
N ARG A 4 3.21 7.04 33.44
CA ARG A 4 4.17 7.14 34.57
C ARG A 4 4.75 8.56 34.78
N THR A 5 4.80 9.41 33.74
CA THR A 5 5.46 10.74 33.80
C THR A 5 4.66 11.81 34.56
N LEU A 6 3.34 11.66 34.69
CA LEU A 6 2.46 12.63 35.38
C LEU A 6 2.48 12.53 36.92
N SER A 7 3.00 11.45 37.50
CA SER A 7 2.95 11.21 38.95
C SER A 7 3.72 12.24 39.80
N GLN A 8 4.73 12.91 39.24
CA GLN A 8 5.52 13.93 39.94
C GLN A 8 4.80 15.27 40.15
N PHE A 9 3.67 15.52 39.47
CA PHE A 9 2.96 16.81 39.53
C PHE A 9 1.68 16.81 40.38
N MET A 10 1.28 15.65 40.92
CA MET A 10 0.01 15.45 41.64
C MET A 10 -0.03 15.97 43.09
N LEU A 11 0.79 16.98 43.45
CA LEU A 11 0.74 17.64 44.76
C LEU A 11 0.94 19.17 44.64
N ALA A 12 -0.19 19.88 44.79
CA ALA A 12 -0.37 21.33 45.02
C ALA A 12 -0.46 22.28 43.79
N ASN A 13 -1.70 22.54 43.33
CA ASN A 13 -2.15 23.72 42.56
C ASN A 13 -1.10 24.35 41.61
N ILE A 14 -0.60 23.57 40.66
CA ILE A 14 0.32 24.04 39.62
C ILE A 14 -0.51 24.48 38.42
N THR A 15 -0.29 25.70 37.93
CA THR A 15 -0.75 26.12 36.60
C THR A 15 0.39 25.80 35.63
N LEU A 16 0.13 24.94 34.65
CA LEU A 16 1.11 24.59 33.62
C LEU A 16 0.86 25.45 32.38
N VAL A 17 1.92 25.74 31.63
CA VAL A 17 1.80 26.27 30.27
C VAL A 17 2.60 25.43 29.29
N ILE A 18 2.04 25.26 28.11
CA ILE A 18 2.66 24.59 26.97
C ILE A 18 3.02 25.69 25.95
N ASP A 19 4.28 25.72 25.51
CA ASP A 19 4.71 26.66 24.48
C ASP A 19 4.47 26.14 23.06
N ARG A 20 4.78 26.98 22.05
CA ARG A 20 4.59 26.66 20.63
C ARG A 20 5.55 25.57 20.09
N GLN A 21 6.42 25.03 20.94
CA GLN A 21 7.33 23.92 20.65
C GLN A 21 6.93 22.66 21.45
N GLY A 22 5.73 22.66 22.05
CA GLY A 22 5.21 21.54 22.85
C GLY A 22 5.88 21.39 24.22
N GLN A 23 6.75 22.31 24.63
CA GLN A 23 7.48 22.18 25.90
C GLN A 23 6.61 22.65 27.06
N ILE A 24 6.55 21.84 28.12
CA ILE A 24 5.73 22.08 29.31
C ILE A 24 6.57 22.79 30.39
N ARG A 25 6.04 23.87 30.96
CA ARG A 25 6.66 24.56 32.11
C ARG A 25 5.62 25.02 33.15
N GLU A 26 6.06 25.13 34.40
CA GLU A 26 5.25 25.75 35.47
C GLU A 26 5.11 27.27 35.26
N LEU A 27 3.90 27.79 35.43
CA LEU A 27 3.61 29.22 35.48
C LEU A 27 3.60 29.70 36.95
N ILE A 28 4.74 30.19 37.41
CA ILE A 28 4.96 30.66 38.78
C ILE A 28 3.92 31.74 39.15
N ALA A 29 3.29 31.60 40.32
CA ALA A 29 2.20 32.45 40.78
C ALA A 29 2.48 33.97 40.64
N GLY A 30 1.69 34.63 39.79
CA GLY A 30 1.79 36.07 39.50
C GLY A 30 2.58 36.44 38.25
N ALA A 31 3.21 35.48 37.57
CA ALA A 31 3.66 35.65 36.19
C ALA A 31 2.45 35.76 35.23
N GLN A 32 2.67 36.32 34.04
CA GLN A 32 1.72 36.25 32.94
C GLN A 32 2.26 35.26 31.89
N PRO A 33 1.40 34.42 31.29
CA PRO A 33 1.79 33.60 30.15
C PRO A 33 2.13 34.48 28.94
N ALA A 34 2.95 33.95 28.04
CA ALA A 34 3.31 34.61 26.79
C ALA A 34 2.23 34.39 25.71
N PRO A 35 2.09 35.30 24.72
CA PRO A 35 1.25 35.10 23.55
C PRO A 35 1.52 33.77 22.83
N GLY A 36 0.47 32.99 22.60
CA GLY A 36 0.54 31.67 21.97
C GLY A 36 0.99 30.53 22.90
N GLU A 37 1.06 30.75 24.21
CA GLU A 37 1.12 29.65 25.20
C GLU A 37 -0.31 29.15 25.53
N VAL A 38 -0.46 27.84 25.70
CA VAL A 38 -1.69 27.22 26.21
C VAL A 38 -1.59 27.05 27.72
N VAL A 39 -2.50 27.65 28.47
CA VAL A 39 -2.58 27.54 29.92
C VAL A 39 -3.45 26.35 30.31
N VAL A 40 -2.87 25.40 31.06
CA VAL A 40 -3.56 24.20 31.55
C VAL A 40 -3.74 24.31 33.07
N THR A 41 -4.99 24.24 33.52
CA THR A 41 -5.37 24.28 34.94
C THR A 41 -6.04 22.98 35.35
N VAL A 42 -5.52 22.32 36.37
CA VAL A 42 -6.09 21.09 36.94
C VAL A 42 -6.89 21.43 38.20
N GLY A 43 -8.18 21.10 38.22
CA GLY A 43 -9.08 21.32 39.35
C GLY A 43 -8.89 20.32 40.49
N ASP A 44 -8.91 20.80 41.74
CA ASP A 44 -8.73 19.96 42.94
C ASP A 44 -10.04 19.25 43.34
N GLY A 45 -10.04 17.91 43.33
CA GLY A 45 -11.19 17.08 43.67
C GLY A 45 -10.99 15.60 43.35
N ALA A 46 -11.92 14.75 43.80
CA ALA A 46 -11.87 13.30 43.58
C ALA A 46 -12.11 12.85 42.12
N ASN A 47 -12.39 13.79 41.22
CA ASN A 47 -12.43 13.62 39.78
C ASN A 47 -11.92 14.93 39.16
N PRO A 48 -10.59 15.11 38.99
CA PRO A 48 -10.03 16.38 38.55
C PRO A 48 -10.51 16.72 37.14
N GLN A 49 -10.81 17.99 36.91
CA GLN A 49 -11.16 18.51 35.58
C GLN A 49 -9.96 19.30 35.07
N VAL A 50 -9.55 19.03 33.83
CA VAL A 50 -8.48 19.74 33.15
C VAL A 50 -9.13 20.77 32.23
N THR A 51 -8.80 22.04 32.41
CA THR A 51 -9.23 23.11 31.50
C THR A 51 -8.02 23.71 30.79
N ALA A 52 -8.14 23.88 29.47
CA ALA A 52 -7.11 24.44 28.61
C ALA A 52 -7.62 25.71 27.93
N GLN A 53 -6.77 26.76 27.93
CA GLN A 53 -7.09 28.07 27.38
C GLN A 53 -5.88 28.64 26.64
N GLU A 54 -6.04 29.02 25.37
CA GLU A 54 -4.99 29.67 24.60
C GLU A 54 -4.91 31.18 24.89
N VAL A 55 -3.69 31.70 25.01
CA VAL A 55 -3.42 33.13 25.28
C VAL A 55 -3.18 33.88 23.97
N LEU A 56 -4.24 34.44 23.40
CA LEU A 56 -4.17 35.22 22.16
C LEU A 56 -3.44 36.57 22.36
N GLY A 57 -2.66 36.95 21.34
CA GLY A 57 -1.55 37.89 21.49
C GLY A 57 -1.82 39.39 21.38
N ASP A 58 -3.07 39.86 21.35
CA ASP A 58 -3.37 41.29 21.16
C ASP A 58 -4.55 41.79 22.03
N GLU A 59 -4.47 43.06 22.48
CA GLU A 59 -5.42 43.65 23.43
C GLU A 59 -6.82 43.88 22.82
N GLY A 60 -7.66 42.84 22.79
CA GLY A 60 -9.07 43.00 22.40
C GLY A 60 -9.88 41.73 22.19
N GLN A 61 -9.25 40.56 22.05
CA GLN A 61 -9.98 39.30 21.85
C GLN A 61 -10.22 38.57 23.19
N THR A 62 -11.38 37.91 23.30
CA THR A 62 -11.67 36.98 24.40
C THR A 62 -10.88 35.69 24.22
N PRO A 63 -10.29 35.10 25.28
CA PRO A 63 -9.54 33.85 25.17
C PRO A 63 -10.40 32.71 24.61
N LEU A 64 -9.79 31.86 23.78
CA LEU A 64 -10.46 30.65 23.30
C LEU A 64 -10.59 29.65 24.45
N ASN A 65 -11.81 29.16 24.69
CA ASN A 65 -12.06 28.02 25.57
C ASN A 65 -12.05 26.75 24.72
N LEU A 66 -11.25 25.76 25.09
CA LEU A 66 -11.09 24.51 24.31
C LEU A 66 -11.96 23.35 24.85
N ASP A 67 -12.86 23.65 25.79
CA ASP A 67 -13.86 22.72 26.33
C ASP A 67 -15.16 22.88 25.52
N PHE A 68 -15.35 21.99 24.55
CA PHE A 68 -16.44 22.01 23.56
C PHE A 68 -17.56 20.98 23.84
N ASP A 69 -17.43 20.14 24.87
CA ASP A 69 -18.31 19.00 25.14
C ASP A 69 -19.79 19.40 25.24
N ALA A 70 -20.06 20.56 25.85
CA ALA A 70 -21.41 21.10 26.01
C ALA A 70 -22.00 21.73 24.72
N GLU A 71 -21.16 22.12 23.76
CA GLU A 71 -21.58 22.69 22.47
C GLU A 71 -21.89 21.55 21.48
N ILE A 72 -20.99 20.56 21.40
CA ILE A 72 -21.15 19.34 20.59
C ILE A 72 -22.42 18.56 20.99
N ALA A 73 -22.64 18.33 22.29
CA ALA A 73 -23.84 17.64 22.78
C ALA A 73 -25.17 18.34 22.42
N ASN A 74 -25.13 19.67 22.23
CA ASN A 74 -26.30 20.47 21.90
C ASN A 74 -26.58 20.48 20.37
N ILE A 75 -25.53 20.34 19.56
CA ILE A 75 -25.63 20.15 18.10
C ILE A 75 -26.20 18.74 17.79
N ILE A 76 -25.68 17.71 18.46
CA ILE A 76 -26.17 16.33 18.30
C ILE A 76 -27.66 16.24 18.66
N ALA A 77 -28.08 16.83 19.78
CA ALA A 77 -29.49 16.86 20.18
C ALA A 77 -30.42 17.56 19.15
N GLN A 78 -29.93 18.55 18.40
CA GLN A 78 -30.70 19.22 17.34
C GLN A 78 -30.81 18.35 16.08
N LEU A 79 -29.73 17.64 15.71
CA LEU A 79 -29.76 16.67 14.61
C LEU A 79 -30.69 15.49 14.93
N GLU A 80 -30.71 14.99 16.16
CA GLU A 80 -31.64 13.96 16.63
C GLU A 80 -33.12 14.43 16.61
N ASP A 81 -33.38 15.70 16.92
CA ASP A 81 -34.72 16.32 16.80
C ASP A 81 -35.08 16.77 15.36
N GLY A 82 -34.20 16.55 14.38
CA GLY A 82 -34.42 16.89 12.96
C GLY A 82 -34.39 18.40 12.66
N VAL A 83 -33.70 19.18 13.49
CA VAL A 83 -33.52 20.63 13.36
C VAL A 83 -32.14 20.91 12.77
N ASP A 84 -32.08 21.63 11.64
CA ASP A 84 -30.83 22.07 11.03
C ASP A 84 -30.10 23.09 11.93
N PRO A 85 -28.92 22.76 12.50
CA PRO A 85 -28.20 23.65 13.40
C PRO A 85 -27.67 24.92 12.72
N THR A 86 -27.49 24.90 11.38
CA THR A 86 -26.94 26.03 10.61
C THR A 86 -27.92 27.21 10.55
N LEU A 87 -29.21 26.97 10.76
CA LEU A 87 -30.26 27.99 10.75
C LEU A 87 -30.40 28.74 12.09
N ASN A 88 -29.59 28.41 13.10
CA ASN A 88 -29.60 29.06 14.40
C ASN A 88 -28.32 29.90 14.65
N PRO A 89 -28.30 31.20 14.29
CA PRO A 89 -27.08 32.00 14.28
C PRO A 89 -26.48 32.29 15.67
N ASP A 90 -27.23 32.10 16.75
CA ASP A 90 -26.71 32.22 18.13
C ASP A 90 -25.99 30.93 18.60
N GLN A 91 -26.00 29.85 17.80
CA GLN A 91 -25.35 28.55 18.11
C GLN A 91 -24.49 27.99 16.96
N ALA A 92 -24.50 28.61 15.77
CA ALA A 92 -23.67 28.23 14.62
C ALA A 92 -22.19 28.74 14.72
N THR A 93 -21.69 28.92 15.94
CA THR A 93 -20.43 29.62 16.23
C THR A 93 -19.17 28.88 15.81
N ALA A 94 -19.20 27.55 15.80
CA ALA A 94 -18.01 26.72 15.49
C ALA A 94 -17.61 26.73 13.99
N ALA A 95 -18.57 26.85 13.07
CA ALA A 95 -18.31 26.74 11.62
C ALA A 95 -18.28 28.09 10.87
N GLY A 96 -18.99 29.12 11.35
CA GLY A 96 -19.16 30.41 10.66
C GLY A 96 -18.43 31.61 11.28
N GLY A 97 -17.65 31.42 12.34
CA GLY A 97 -16.91 32.50 12.99
C GLY A 97 -15.69 32.95 12.19
N THR A 98 -15.19 34.18 12.43
CA THR A 98 -14.02 34.76 11.72
C THR A 98 -12.70 34.03 11.95
N ASN A 99 -12.68 33.00 12.80
CA ASN A 99 -11.52 32.17 13.13
C ASN A 99 -11.72 30.69 12.74
N GLY A 100 -12.82 30.33 12.08
CA GLY A 100 -13.05 28.98 11.56
C GLY A 100 -12.45 28.79 10.16
N SER A 101 -12.10 27.55 9.80
CA SER A 101 -11.48 27.21 8.50
C SER A 101 -12.42 27.29 7.29
N ALA A 102 -13.69 27.64 7.48
CA ALA A 102 -14.66 27.74 6.40
C ALA A 102 -14.56 29.08 5.66
N LEU A 103 -14.73 29.04 4.33
CA LEU A 103 -14.79 30.23 3.46
C LEU A 103 -16.00 31.11 3.81
N GLY A 104 -15.79 32.15 4.63
CA GLY A 104 -16.85 33.05 5.12
C GLY A 104 -17.58 33.88 4.05
N THR A 105 -17.17 33.79 2.78
CA THR A 105 -17.89 34.37 1.62
C THR A 105 -17.68 33.51 0.36
N SER A 106 -18.46 32.44 0.20
CA SER A 106 -18.73 31.82 -1.11
C SER A 106 -20.21 32.00 -1.49
N GLY A 107 -20.52 31.87 -2.79
CA GLY A 107 -21.85 32.15 -3.32
C GLY A 107 -22.92 31.17 -2.84
N THR A 108 -24.16 31.65 -2.70
CA THR A 108 -25.31 30.80 -2.40
C THR A 108 -25.56 29.83 -3.55
N VAL A 109 -25.28 28.55 -3.36
CA VAL A 109 -25.71 27.48 -4.27
C VAL A 109 -27.23 27.35 -4.15
N ILE A 110 -27.95 27.79 -5.18
CA ILE A 110 -29.40 27.58 -5.27
C ILE A 110 -29.63 26.25 -5.97
N MET A 111 -29.99 25.23 -5.20
CA MET A 111 -30.36 23.92 -5.73
C MET A 111 -31.70 24.02 -6.48
N GLN A 112 -31.65 24.11 -7.82
CA GLN A 112 -32.82 23.97 -8.70
C GLN A 112 -32.89 22.56 -9.31
N LEU A 113 -33.00 21.54 -8.45
CA LEU A 113 -33.39 20.20 -8.89
C LEU A 113 -34.89 19.99 -8.62
N ALA A 114 -35.63 19.62 -9.66
CA ALA A 114 -37.03 19.27 -9.55
C ALA A 114 -37.17 17.97 -8.73
N SER A 115 -37.71 18.08 -7.51
CA SER A 115 -37.90 16.89 -6.67
C SER A 115 -38.89 15.92 -7.30
N LEU A 116 -38.37 14.81 -7.84
CA LEU A 116 -39.18 13.68 -8.29
C LEU A 116 -39.73 12.95 -7.06
N ILE A 117 -40.92 13.35 -6.60
CA ILE A 117 -41.58 12.73 -5.45
C ILE A 117 -42.02 11.31 -5.82
N ALA A 118 -41.21 10.32 -5.42
CA ALA A 118 -41.58 8.90 -5.47
C ALA A 118 -42.73 8.61 -4.47
N ALA A 119 -43.98 8.73 -4.94
CA ALA A 119 -45.16 8.51 -4.13
C ALA A 119 -45.52 7.02 -4.05
N THR A 120 -45.19 6.37 -2.93
CA THR A 120 -45.61 4.99 -2.64
C THR A 120 -47.13 4.92 -2.39
N ALA A 121 -47.84 4.18 -3.24
CA ALA A 121 -49.30 4.13 -3.21
C ALA A 121 -49.84 3.17 -2.13
N PHE A 122 -50.45 3.72 -1.07
CA PHE A 122 -51.34 2.96 -0.18
C PHE A 122 -52.81 3.30 -0.43
N SER A 123 -53.57 2.29 -0.87
CA SER A 123 -55.01 2.37 -1.11
C SER A 123 -55.82 2.07 0.14
N THR A 124 -56.77 2.96 0.49
CA THR A 124 -57.94 2.61 1.31
C THR A 124 -59.19 3.29 0.77
N GLU A 125 -60.16 2.52 0.29
CA GLU A 125 -61.45 3.04 -0.19
C GLU A 125 -62.30 3.68 0.93
N GLY A 126 -63.02 4.75 0.61
CA GLY A 126 -63.92 5.45 1.54
C GLY A 126 -64.99 6.31 0.85
N PHE A 127 -66.08 5.66 0.42
CA PHE A 127 -67.22 6.27 -0.29
C PHE A 127 -67.86 7.51 0.39
N ALA A 128 -67.93 8.66 -0.31
CA ALA A 128 -68.97 9.68 -0.10
C ALA A 128 -69.20 10.63 -1.31
N ARG A 129 -70.13 10.22 -2.20
CA ARG A 129 -70.93 11.01 -3.17
C ARG A 129 -70.67 12.53 -3.35
N SER A 130 -70.38 12.90 -4.60
CA SER A 130 -71.27 13.64 -5.55
C SER A 130 -71.95 14.94 -5.08
N SER A 131 -72.05 16.02 -5.86
CA SER A 131 -71.72 16.28 -7.28
C SER A 131 -72.12 17.73 -7.62
N LEU A 132 -71.47 18.38 -8.59
CA LEU A 132 -72.09 19.27 -9.60
C LEU A 132 -71.00 19.76 -10.58
N SER A 133 -71.23 19.57 -11.89
CA SER A 133 -70.45 20.18 -12.98
C SER A 133 -71.20 21.38 -13.56
N GLN A 134 -70.49 22.27 -14.26
CA GLN A 134 -71.12 23.29 -15.11
C GLN A 134 -70.89 23.00 -16.59
N THR A 135 -71.95 22.56 -17.26
CA THR A 135 -72.15 22.81 -18.69
C THR A 135 -73.66 22.86 -18.92
N GLU A 136 -74.24 24.06 -19.03
CA GLU A 136 -75.61 24.28 -19.52
C GLU A 136 -75.87 25.80 -19.69
N SER A 137 -75.81 26.31 -20.93
CA SER A 137 -76.56 27.48 -21.37
C SER A 137 -76.68 27.50 -22.91
N LEU A 138 -77.92 27.44 -23.39
CA LEU A 138 -78.37 27.08 -24.75
C LEU A 138 -78.25 28.13 -25.88
N ASN A 139 -78.57 27.65 -27.09
CA ASN A 139 -78.53 28.25 -28.45
C ASN A 139 -79.74 29.16 -28.86
N GLU A 140 -79.75 29.54 -30.16
CA GLU A 140 -80.86 29.96 -31.08
C GLU A 140 -81.07 31.47 -31.36
N ASP A 141 -81.56 31.97 -32.51
CA ASP A 141 -81.62 31.49 -33.93
C ASP A 141 -82.10 32.64 -34.91
N LEU A 142 -81.81 32.49 -36.21
CA LEU A 142 -82.18 33.16 -37.50
C LEU A 142 -83.27 34.29 -37.71
N VAL A 143 -82.90 35.32 -38.52
CA VAL A 143 -83.46 35.78 -39.86
C VAL A 143 -84.69 36.75 -40.12
N GLN A 144 -84.44 37.76 -41.00
CA GLN A 144 -85.21 38.45 -42.10
C GLN A 144 -86.30 39.60 -42.01
N ASP A 145 -86.17 40.50 -43.03
CA ASP A 145 -87.11 41.25 -43.92
C ASP A 145 -88.06 42.43 -43.52
N GLU A 146 -87.76 43.65 -44.04
CA GLU A 146 -88.42 44.41 -45.16
C GLU A 146 -89.99 44.56 -45.27
N PRO A 147 -90.60 45.42 -46.15
CA PRO A 147 -90.54 46.90 -46.24
C PRO A 147 -91.95 47.60 -46.36
N PRO A 148 -92.42 48.23 -47.48
CA PRO A 148 -92.02 49.51 -48.14
C PRO A 148 -93.16 50.59 -48.20
N THR A 149 -92.89 51.82 -48.71
CA THR A 149 -93.73 52.45 -49.78
C THR A 149 -93.15 53.75 -50.42
N ILE A 150 -93.25 53.84 -51.76
CA ILE A 150 -92.79 54.93 -52.65
C ILE A 150 -93.99 55.68 -53.28
N ALA A 151 -93.89 57.00 -53.52
CA ALA A 151 -94.63 57.76 -54.59
C ALA A 151 -94.19 59.25 -54.68
N THR A 152 -93.22 59.63 -55.53
CA THR A 152 -93.35 60.12 -56.94
C THR A 152 -93.93 61.54 -57.16
N THR A 153 -93.18 62.43 -57.85
CA THR A 153 -93.49 63.18 -59.12
C THR A 153 -92.75 64.56 -59.23
N PRO A 154 -92.42 65.08 -60.45
CA PRO A 154 -91.01 65.40 -60.75
C PRO A 154 -90.70 66.75 -61.49
N PHE A 155 -89.44 66.88 -61.95
CA PHE A 155 -88.86 67.77 -62.99
C PHE A 155 -88.48 69.24 -62.69
N ALA A 156 -87.16 69.47 -62.74
CA ALA A 156 -86.52 70.58 -63.45
C ALA A 156 -85.23 70.06 -64.12
N VAL A 157 -84.73 70.73 -65.16
CA VAL A 157 -83.46 70.38 -65.85
C VAL A 157 -82.41 71.43 -65.47
N GLU A 158 -81.35 71.00 -64.79
CA GLU A 158 -80.10 71.74 -64.60
C GLU A 158 -78.94 70.90 -65.18
N ASP A 159 -77.69 71.37 -65.04
CA ASP A 159 -76.48 70.82 -65.68
C ASP A 159 -76.46 69.29 -65.78
N VAL A 160 -75.98 68.77 -66.93
CA VAL A 160 -75.51 67.36 -66.96
C VAL A 160 -74.37 67.31 -65.95
N PRO A 161 -74.51 66.58 -64.82
CA PRO A 161 -73.41 66.44 -63.90
C PRO A 161 -72.30 65.72 -64.65
N ASN A 162 -71.04 66.15 -64.49
CA ASN A 162 -69.93 65.30 -64.90
C ASN A 162 -70.06 64.00 -64.10
N ILE A 163 -70.37 62.90 -64.77
CA ILE A 163 -70.61 61.64 -64.09
C ILE A 163 -69.23 61.08 -63.76
N LEU A 164 -68.98 60.76 -62.48
CA LEU A 164 -67.68 60.23 -62.09
C LEU A 164 -67.42 58.92 -62.83
N PRO A 165 -66.18 58.63 -63.25
CA PRO A 165 -65.82 57.35 -63.83
C PRO A 165 -66.16 56.21 -62.84
N VAL A 166 -66.63 55.08 -63.37
CA VAL A 166 -67.11 53.93 -62.59
C VAL A 166 -66.14 52.78 -62.79
N PHE A 167 -65.58 52.25 -61.69
CA PHE A 167 -64.79 51.02 -61.74
C PHE A 167 -65.66 49.83 -62.14
N THR A 168 -65.06 48.88 -62.84
CA THR A 168 -65.70 47.68 -63.38
C THR A 168 -64.81 46.47 -63.16
N GLU A 169 -65.42 45.30 -63.04
CA GLU A 169 -64.71 44.01 -63.07
C GLU A 169 -63.69 43.96 -64.23
N SER A 170 -62.46 43.54 -63.94
CA SER A 170 -61.37 43.43 -64.92
C SER A 170 -61.30 42.00 -65.49
N GLU A 171 -60.77 41.85 -66.70
CA GLU A 171 -60.51 40.53 -67.31
C GLU A 171 -59.15 39.94 -66.87
N TYR A 172 -58.58 40.38 -65.74
CA TYR A 172 -57.26 39.96 -65.28
C TYR A 172 -57.32 38.62 -64.55
N THR A 173 -56.77 37.59 -65.20
CA THR A 173 -56.43 36.30 -64.60
C THR A 173 -54.92 36.14 -64.62
N SER A 174 -54.28 36.03 -63.46
CA SER A 174 -52.90 35.58 -63.33
C SER A 174 -52.76 34.13 -63.84
N GLU A 175 -51.61 33.75 -64.40
CA GLU A 175 -51.44 32.42 -65.01
C GLU A 175 -51.37 31.28 -63.95
N ASP A 176 -51.07 31.61 -62.68
CA ASP A 176 -50.81 30.65 -61.60
C ASP A 176 -51.42 31.09 -60.23
N ALA A 177 -52.60 31.71 -60.22
CA ALA A 177 -53.37 31.96 -58.99
C ALA A 177 -54.47 30.91 -58.77
N GLU A 178 -54.67 30.53 -57.51
CA GLU A 178 -55.93 29.91 -57.07
C GLU A 178 -57.10 30.90 -57.28
N ASP A 179 -58.30 30.39 -57.52
CA ASP A 179 -59.42 31.03 -58.25
C ASP A 179 -60.17 32.17 -57.48
N ASP A 180 -59.46 32.95 -56.65
CA ASP A 180 -60.00 33.88 -55.62
C ASP A 180 -59.97 35.38 -55.99
N ASN A 181 -59.44 35.78 -57.16
CA ASN A 181 -59.46 37.17 -57.60
C ASN A 181 -60.91 37.66 -57.84
N TYR A 182 -61.36 38.70 -57.14
CA TYR A 182 -62.74 39.20 -57.23
C TYR A 182 -62.87 40.73 -57.11
N PHE A 183 -63.92 41.28 -57.72
CA PHE A 183 -64.30 42.69 -57.68
C PHE A 183 -65.64 42.90 -56.95
N VAL A 184 -65.61 43.64 -55.85
CA VAL A 184 -66.79 44.05 -55.08
C VAL A 184 -67.16 45.49 -55.45
N ASP A 185 -68.38 45.68 -55.96
CA ASP A 185 -69.05 46.97 -56.03
C ASP A 185 -69.99 47.09 -54.83
N ASP A 186 -69.56 47.83 -53.79
CA ASP A 186 -70.33 48.08 -52.56
C ASP A 186 -70.94 49.49 -52.57
N SER A 187 -71.19 50.06 -53.77
CA SER A 187 -71.80 51.38 -53.91
C SER A 187 -73.29 51.38 -53.53
N GLU A 188 -73.62 51.93 -52.36
CA GLU A 188 -75.02 52.18 -51.99
C GLU A 188 -75.65 53.25 -52.91
N GLU A 189 -76.95 53.11 -53.20
CA GLU A 189 -77.74 53.98 -54.09
C GLU A 189 -77.98 55.38 -53.47
N GLY A 190 -76.89 56.13 -53.23
CA GLY A 190 -76.87 57.34 -52.40
C GLY A 190 -75.68 58.29 -52.60
N GLY A 191 -74.60 57.87 -53.27
CA GLY A 191 -73.50 58.75 -53.70
C GLY A 191 -72.21 58.67 -52.89
N ASP A 192 -71.93 57.53 -52.26
CA ASP A 192 -70.59 57.15 -51.83
C ASP A 192 -70.17 55.94 -52.69
N THR A 193 -69.15 56.09 -53.53
CA THR A 193 -68.73 55.06 -54.49
C THR A 193 -67.58 54.26 -53.90
N ASN A 194 -67.90 53.10 -53.33
CA ASN A 194 -66.93 52.24 -52.66
C ASN A 194 -66.69 50.98 -53.50
N TYR A 195 -65.55 50.94 -54.20
CA TYR A 195 -65.15 49.83 -55.05
C TYR A 195 -63.97 49.11 -54.41
N SER A 196 -63.98 47.77 -54.41
CA SER A 196 -62.87 46.96 -53.89
C SER A 196 -62.45 45.90 -54.90
N TYR A 197 -61.16 45.80 -55.17
CA TYR A 197 -60.55 44.66 -55.86
C TYR A 197 -59.77 43.81 -54.88
N TYR A 198 -59.80 42.49 -55.07
CA TYR A 198 -58.99 41.52 -54.35
C TYR A 198 -58.16 40.77 -55.39
N PHE A 199 -56.84 40.80 -55.24
CA PHE A 199 -55.91 40.05 -56.08
C PHE A 199 -54.94 39.25 -55.23
N THR A 200 -54.65 38.02 -55.64
CA THR A 200 -53.56 37.20 -55.11
C THR A 200 -52.34 37.23 -56.04
N TYR A 201 -51.14 37.27 -55.46
CA TYR A 201 -49.88 37.15 -56.19
C TYR A 201 -48.88 36.25 -55.44
N GLN A 202 -48.00 35.58 -56.19
CA GLN A 202 -47.03 34.65 -55.61
C GLN A 202 -45.87 35.38 -54.92
N GLU A 203 -45.43 34.84 -53.80
CA GLU A 203 -44.14 35.15 -53.18
C GLU A 203 -42.99 35.02 -54.20
N ASN A 204 -41.90 35.78 -54.00
CA ASN A 204 -40.77 35.90 -54.94
C ASN A 204 -41.12 36.55 -56.30
N SER A 205 -42.26 37.24 -56.43
CA SER A 205 -42.63 37.96 -57.66
C SER A 205 -41.60 39.03 -58.06
N PRO A 206 -40.99 38.95 -59.27
CA PRO A 206 -39.87 39.82 -59.65
C PRO A 206 -40.29 41.27 -59.93
N THR A 207 -39.33 42.20 -59.89
CA THR A 207 -39.53 43.61 -60.26
C THR A 207 -40.26 43.77 -61.59
N GLY A 208 -41.38 44.49 -61.58
CA GLY A 208 -42.24 44.72 -62.75
C GLY A 208 -43.23 43.58 -63.05
N ALA A 209 -43.32 42.55 -62.20
CA ALA A 209 -44.43 41.59 -62.23
C ALA A 209 -45.76 42.34 -61.99
N VAL A 210 -46.76 42.04 -62.83
CA VAL A 210 -48.11 42.57 -62.68
C VAL A 210 -48.83 41.71 -61.65
N VAL A 211 -49.27 42.32 -60.55
CA VAL A 211 -49.93 41.66 -59.40
C VAL A 211 -51.45 41.87 -59.39
N GLY A 212 -51.97 42.72 -60.27
CA GLY A 212 -53.40 42.95 -60.43
C GLY A 212 -53.71 43.95 -61.55
N GLN A 213 -54.97 44.09 -61.93
CA GLN A 213 -55.40 45.14 -62.87
C GLN A 213 -56.77 45.69 -62.49
N VAL A 214 -56.86 47.00 -62.32
CA VAL A 214 -58.15 47.71 -62.18
C VAL A 214 -58.65 48.18 -63.54
N ALA A 215 -59.97 48.27 -63.70
CA ALA A 215 -60.60 48.73 -64.93
C ALA A 215 -61.74 49.70 -64.60
N ALA A 216 -61.93 50.73 -65.42
CA ALA A 216 -63.03 51.67 -65.24
C ALA A 216 -63.63 52.11 -66.58
N THR A 217 -64.87 52.59 -66.52
CA THR A 217 -65.63 53.11 -67.66
C THR A 217 -66.28 54.44 -67.30
N ASP A 218 -66.35 55.32 -68.29
CA ASP A 218 -67.09 56.57 -68.19
C ASP A 218 -68.29 56.54 -69.14
N VAL A 219 -69.41 57.11 -68.70
CA VAL A 219 -70.66 57.19 -69.47
C VAL A 219 -70.83 58.53 -70.19
N ASP A 220 -70.01 59.54 -69.87
CA ASP A 220 -70.00 60.82 -70.56
C ASP A 220 -69.37 60.65 -71.95
N SER A 221 -70.24 60.64 -72.98
CA SER A 221 -70.00 60.03 -74.30
C SER A 221 -68.91 60.64 -75.18
N ASP A 222 -68.18 61.64 -74.67
CA ASP A 222 -67.10 62.35 -75.36
C ASP A 222 -65.73 62.06 -74.71
N ASP A 223 -65.66 61.36 -73.57
CA ASP A 223 -64.40 60.96 -72.91
C ASP A 223 -64.03 59.49 -73.17
N ALA A 224 -62.73 59.25 -73.31
CA ALA A 224 -62.11 57.94 -73.51
C ALA A 224 -60.68 57.90 -72.96
N THR A 225 -60.27 58.88 -72.14
CA THR A 225 -58.90 59.01 -71.62
C THR A 225 -58.91 59.05 -70.11
N LEU A 226 -59.14 57.89 -69.50
CA LEU A 226 -59.00 57.70 -68.05
C LEU A 226 -57.51 57.71 -67.66
N THR A 227 -57.21 58.37 -66.54
CA THR A 227 -55.88 58.36 -65.93
C THR A 227 -55.97 57.64 -64.58
N TYR A 228 -55.18 56.58 -64.39
CA TYR A 228 -55.07 55.85 -63.13
C TYR A 228 -53.85 56.33 -62.33
N GLU A 229 -54.01 56.48 -61.03
CA GLU A 229 -52.97 56.89 -60.08
C GLU A 229 -53.17 56.15 -58.75
N ILE A 230 -52.12 55.56 -58.19
CA ILE A 230 -52.17 55.04 -56.80
C ILE A 230 -52.07 56.25 -55.87
N THR A 231 -53.16 56.57 -55.17
CA THR A 231 -53.26 57.75 -54.28
C THR A 231 -52.94 57.44 -52.83
N ASN A 232 -53.06 56.17 -52.42
CA ASN A 232 -52.50 55.65 -51.19
C ASN A 232 -51.72 54.37 -51.52
N ASN A 233 -50.44 54.33 -51.18
CA ASN A 233 -49.53 53.25 -51.56
C ASN A 233 -48.89 52.64 -50.31
N VAL A 234 -48.43 51.40 -50.40
CA VAL A 234 -47.53 50.84 -49.40
C VAL A 234 -46.14 51.41 -49.65
N THR A 235 -45.47 51.88 -48.60
CA THR A 235 -44.14 52.50 -48.70
C THR A 235 -43.09 51.68 -47.96
N VAL A 236 -42.01 51.34 -48.65
CA VAL A 236 -40.84 50.63 -48.09
C VAL A 236 -39.76 51.64 -47.75
N THR A 237 -39.23 51.62 -46.53
CA THR A 237 -38.12 52.49 -46.12
C THR A 237 -36.77 51.79 -46.32
N ILE A 238 -35.97 52.25 -47.31
CA ILE A 238 -34.62 51.73 -47.57
C ILE A 238 -33.60 52.85 -47.30
N ASP A 239 -32.59 52.58 -46.46
CA ASP A 239 -31.58 53.57 -46.00
C ASP A 239 -32.18 54.88 -45.42
N GLY A 240 -33.40 54.81 -44.86
CA GLY A 240 -34.12 55.97 -44.32
C GLY A 240 -34.78 56.86 -45.38
N VAL A 241 -35.03 56.34 -46.58
CA VAL A 241 -35.80 56.96 -47.66
C VAL A 241 -36.98 56.05 -47.99
N ASP A 242 -38.18 56.62 -48.07
CA ASP A 242 -39.40 55.90 -48.39
C ASP A 242 -39.60 55.80 -49.92
N TYR A 243 -39.92 54.61 -50.40
CA TYR A 243 -40.21 54.29 -51.80
C TYR A 243 -41.58 53.63 -51.93
N ASP A 244 -42.30 53.96 -53.00
CA ASP A 244 -43.56 53.31 -53.37
C ASP A 244 -43.32 51.83 -53.72
N ALA A 245 -44.05 50.91 -53.08
CA ALA A 245 -43.89 49.48 -53.29
C ALA A 245 -44.60 48.97 -54.56
N TYR A 246 -45.73 49.60 -54.91
CA TYR A 246 -46.51 49.28 -56.10
C TYR A 246 -46.52 50.46 -57.09
N GLY A 247 -46.46 50.16 -58.38
CA GLY A 247 -46.68 51.11 -59.47
C GLY A 247 -47.95 50.77 -60.25
N ILE A 248 -48.52 51.75 -60.95
CA ILE A 248 -49.64 51.53 -61.88
C ILE A 248 -49.33 52.08 -63.28
N ASP A 249 -49.74 51.37 -64.32
CA ASP A 249 -49.59 51.81 -65.71
C ASP A 249 -50.84 52.51 -66.27
N SER A 250 -50.73 53.06 -67.48
CA SER A 250 -51.86 53.76 -68.14
C SER A 250 -53.04 52.86 -68.55
N ASN A 251 -52.93 51.55 -68.35
CA ASN A 251 -53.96 50.55 -68.62
C ASN A 251 -54.56 49.98 -67.32
N GLY A 252 -54.18 50.51 -66.15
CA GLY A 252 -54.64 50.05 -64.85
C GLY A 252 -53.90 48.83 -64.30
N ASN A 253 -52.80 48.38 -64.93
CA ASN A 253 -52.00 47.26 -64.42
C ASN A 253 -51.19 47.72 -63.22
N ILE A 254 -51.38 47.05 -62.08
CA ILE A 254 -50.62 47.26 -60.84
C ILE A 254 -49.43 46.29 -60.87
N TYR A 255 -48.23 46.79 -60.60
CA TYR A 255 -46.99 46.01 -60.65
C TYR A 255 -46.05 46.34 -59.50
N LEU A 256 -45.20 45.38 -59.10
CA LEU A 256 -44.19 45.59 -58.07
C LEU A 256 -43.06 46.52 -58.57
N THR A 257 -42.69 47.52 -57.76
CA THR A 257 -41.52 48.36 -58.04
C THR A 257 -40.22 47.59 -57.77
N ASN A 258 -39.07 48.20 -58.03
CA ASN A 258 -37.77 47.59 -57.74
C ASN A 258 -37.54 47.47 -56.22
N GLU A 259 -38.08 48.42 -55.47
CA GLU A 259 -37.97 48.51 -54.01
C GLU A 259 -39.06 47.66 -53.33
N GLY A 260 -40.29 47.62 -53.86
CA GLY A 260 -41.34 46.70 -53.41
C GLY A 260 -40.95 45.24 -53.58
N ALA A 261 -40.43 44.86 -54.75
CA ALA A 261 -39.92 43.50 -55.00
C ALA A 261 -38.65 43.15 -54.20
N GLN A 262 -38.01 44.10 -53.49
CA GLN A 262 -36.91 43.81 -52.55
C GLN A 262 -37.38 43.74 -51.10
N ALA A 263 -38.55 44.30 -50.78
CA ALA A 263 -39.17 44.17 -49.47
C ALA A 263 -39.89 42.82 -49.35
N PHE A 264 -40.72 42.49 -50.33
CA PHE A 264 -41.63 41.34 -50.32
C PHE A 264 -41.03 40.13 -51.04
N THR A 265 -39.86 39.66 -50.61
CA THR A 265 -39.17 38.52 -51.29
C THR A 265 -38.96 37.28 -50.44
N ASN A 266 -39.35 37.27 -49.17
CA ASN A 266 -39.31 36.08 -48.30
C ASN A 266 -40.08 36.29 -46.97
N ASP A 267 -41.03 37.22 -46.90
CA ASP A 267 -41.62 37.70 -45.63
C ASP A 267 -42.94 36.99 -45.25
N PHE A 268 -43.44 36.04 -46.06
CA PHE A 268 -44.64 35.29 -45.69
C PHE A 268 -44.50 34.54 -44.34
N GLU A 269 -43.28 34.12 -44.01
CA GLU A 269 -42.92 33.36 -42.80
C GLU A 269 -42.33 34.23 -41.65
N ASP A 270 -42.25 35.56 -41.79
CA ASP A 270 -41.70 36.44 -40.74
C ASP A 270 -42.77 36.97 -39.77
N GLU A 271 -43.17 36.15 -38.80
CA GLU A 271 -44.04 36.58 -37.68
C GLU A 271 -43.37 37.60 -36.73
N SER A 272 -42.08 37.96 -36.91
CA SER A 272 -41.28 38.67 -35.89
C SER A 272 -41.28 40.21 -36.00
N GLY A 273 -41.59 40.77 -37.18
CA GLY A 273 -42.08 42.15 -37.31
C GLY A 273 -41.10 43.30 -37.02
N GLU A 274 -39.79 43.15 -37.23
CA GLU A 274 -38.84 44.28 -37.21
C GLU A 274 -38.82 45.07 -38.53
N GLY A 275 -39.84 45.89 -38.76
CA GLY A 275 -39.88 46.80 -39.93
C GLY A 275 -41.18 47.57 -40.11
N GLY A 276 -42.29 47.03 -39.61
CA GLY A 276 -43.61 47.66 -39.67
C GLY A 276 -44.50 47.20 -40.82
N LEU A 277 -44.15 46.09 -41.48
CA LEU A 277 -44.96 45.38 -42.47
C LEU A 277 -45.00 43.92 -42.01
N ALA A 278 -46.14 43.48 -41.49
CA ALA A 278 -46.34 42.15 -40.90
C ALA A 278 -47.71 41.56 -41.31
N ASP A 279 -48.23 42.03 -42.44
CA ASP A 279 -49.51 41.62 -43.01
C ASP A 279 -49.25 41.14 -44.44
N ASN A 280 -49.43 39.86 -44.71
CA ASN A 280 -49.36 39.26 -46.07
C ASN A 280 -50.56 39.69 -46.96
N SER A 281 -51.19 40.83 -46.62
CA SER A 281 -52.36 41.43 -47.26
C SER A 281 -52.18 42.95 -47.27
N HIS A 282 -51.79 43.48 -48.43
CA HIS A 282 -51.48 44.88 -48.64
C HIS A 282 -52.68 45.65 -49.19
N THR A 283 -52.97 46.84 -48.64
CA THR A 283 -54.09 47.69 -49.10
C THR A 283 -53.59 48.98 -49.73
N ILE A 284 -53.93 49.20 -51.01
CA ILE A 284 -53.68 50.47 -51.73
C ILE A 284 -54.99 51.12 -52.17
N GLU A 285 -54.99 52.42 -52.43
CA GLU A 285 -56.11 53.13 -53.07
C GLU A 285 -55.71 53.58 -54.47
N VAL A 286 -56.48 53.16 -55.48
CA VAL A 286 -56.32 53.62 -56.86
C VAL A 286 -57.41 54.63 -57.19
N THR A 287 -57.00 55.85 -57.55
CA THR A 287 -57.89 56.85 -58.11
C THR A 287 -57.87 56.75 -59.64
N VAL A 288 -59.06 56.73 -60.26
CA VAL A 288 -59.23 56.94 -61.70
C VAL A 288 -59.86 58.30 -61.94
N THR A 289 -59.31 59.08 -62.88
CA THR A 289 -59.74 60.45 -63.18
C THR A 289 -60.02 60.65 -64.68
N ASP A 290 -61.13 61.29 -64.99
CA ASP A 290 -61.55 61.70 -66.34
C ASP A 290 -60.87 63.01 -66.80
N ILE A 291 -61.06 63.42 -68.06
CA ILE A 291 -60.39 64.62 -68.62
C ILE A 291 -60.97 65.95 -68.11
N ASN A 292 -62.16 65.92 -67.51
CA ASN A 292 -62.87 67.07 -66.94
C ASN A 292 -62.55 67.27 -65.45
N GLY A 293 -61.92 66.28 -64.81
CA GLY A 293 -61.51 66.27 -63.41
C GLY A 293 -62.52 65.63 -62.45
N GLY A 294 -63.43 64.79 -62.94
CA GLY A 294 -64.17 63.85 -62.09
C GLY A 294 -63.28 62.64 -61.76
N SER A 295 -63.32 62.20 -60.51
CA SER A 295 -62.49 61.11 -60.01
C SER A 295 -63.31 60.13 -59.17
N ALA A 296 -63.01 58.85 -59.28
CA ALA A 296 -63.49 57.80 -58.37
C ALA A 296 -62.29 57.04 -57.78
N ILE A 297 -62.49 56.41 -56.63
CA ILE A 297 -61.45 55.68 -55.89
C ILE A 297 -61.88 54.23 -55.74
N ALA A 298 -60.95 53.30 -55.92
CA ALA A 298 -61.09 51.89 -55.55
C ALA A 298 -60.03 51.51 -54.53
N THR A 299 -60.44 50.79 -53.49
CA THR A 299 -59.53 50.06 -52.61
C THR A 299 -59.05 48.81 -53.35
N VAL A 300 -57.77 48.46 -53.24
CA VAL A 300 -57.22 47.22 -53.80
C VAL A 300 -56.48 46.49 -52.70
N TYR A 301 -56.94 45.28 -52.42
CA TYR A 301 -56.32 44.31 -51.53
C TYR A 301 -55.43 43.39 -52.37
N LEU A 302 -54.19 43.24 -51.96
CA LEU A 302 -53.12 42.50 -52.63
C LEU A 302 -52.59 41.47 -51.63
N GLU A 303 -53.00 40.22 -51.77
CA GLU A 303 -52.66 39.14 -50.85
C GLU A 303 -51.55 38.26 -51.43
N GLU A 304 -50.52 38.01 -50.62
CA GLU A 304 -49.37 37.21 -51.02
C GLU A 304 -49.60 35.74 -50.74
N SER A 305 -49.28 34.86 -51.69
CA SER A 305 -49.39 33.41 -51.54
C SER A 305 -48.01 32.74 -51.40
N ASN A 306 -47.88 31.96 -50.34
CA ASN A 306 -46.68 31.22 -49.94
C ASN A 306 -46.19 30.26 -51.05
N GLN A 307 -44.87 30.26 -51.29
CA GLN A 307 -44.20 29.17 -52.02
C GLN A 307 -43.25 28.38 -51.10
N VAL A 308 -43.73 27.24 -50.57
CA VAL A 308 -42.94 26.41 -49.64
C VAL A 308 -41.70 25.82 -50.32
N SER A 309 -40.56 26.48 -50.12
CA SER A 309 -39.23 26.00 -50.48
C SER A 309 -38.28 26.17 -49.29
N GLY A 310 -38.22 25.16 -48.43
CA GLY A 310 -37.27 25.12 -47.33
C GLY A 310 -37.84 24.66 -45.99
N SER A 311 -38.45 23.48 -45.94
CA SER A 311 -38.60 22.82 -44.64
C SER A 311 -37.21 22.46 -44.11
N TYR A 312 -36.93 22.89 -42.88
CA TYR A 312 -35.71 22.63 -42.13
C TYR A 312 -36.06 21.80 -40.90
N VAL A 313 -35.66 20.53 -40.90
CA VAL A 313 -35.81 19.65 -39.74
C VAL A 313 -34.44 19.47 -39.11
N LEU A 314 -34.27 19.93 -37.87
CA LEU A 314 -33.08 19.72 -37.07
C LEU A 314 -33.37 18.70 -35.98
N GLU A 315 -32.63 17.59 -35.98
CA GLU A 315 -32.56 16.66 -34.85
C GLU A 315 -31.22 16.85 -34.15
N GLU A 316 -31.23 16.90 -32.81
CA GLU A 316 -30.04 17.07 -31.98
C GLU A 316 -29.83 15.83 -31.11
N VAL A 317 -28.67 15.21 -31.27
CA VAL A 317 -28.33 13.91 -30.70
C VAL A 317 -26.94 14.00 -30.08
N ASN A 318 -26.72 13.26 -29.01
CA ASN A 318 -25.37 13.06 -28.50
C ASN A 318 -24.71 11.92 -29.28
N GLU A 319 -23.39 11.93 -29.40
CA GLU A 319 -22.66 10.73 -29.80
C GLU A 319 -22.71 9.64 -28.71
N THR A 320 -22.24 8.45 -29.06
CA THR A 320 -22.14 7.28 -28.18
C THR A 320 -21.03 6.36 -28.69
N ASP A 321 -20.45 5.52 -27.82
CA ASP A 321 -19.53 4.38 -28.09
C ASP A 321 -19.93 3.36 -29.17
N SER A 322 -21.03 3.59 -29.88
CA SER A 322 -21.46 2.84 -31.04
C SER A 322 -22.15 3.78 -32.04
N PRO A 323 -22.16 3.46 -33.34
CA PRO A 323 -22.73 4.36 -34.35
C PRO A 323 -24.18 4.75 -34.04
N VAL A 324 -24.40 6.06 -33.82
CA VAL A 324 -25.69 6.63 -33.43
C VAL A 324 -26.79 6.31 -34.44
N MET A 325 -27.94 5.91 -33.93
CA MET A 325 -29.09 5.43 -34.70
C MET A 325 -30.38 6.09 -34.24
N VAL A 326 -30.90 7.04 -35.02
CA VAL A 326 -31.97 7.94 -34.58
C VAL A 326 -33.11 8.00 -35.61
N ASP A 327 -34.33 7.75 -35.15
CA ASP A 327 -35.56 7.92 -35.93
C ASP A 327 -36.00 9.39 -35.87
N ILE A 328 -36.01 10.09 -37.00
CA ILE A 328 -36.32 11.53 -37.07
C ILE A 328 -37.83 11.71 -37.27
N ALA A 329 -38.49 12.27 -36.26
CA ALA A 329 -39.93 12.52 -36.28
C ALA A 329 -40.25 13.86 -36.94
N VAL A 330 -40.73 13.83 -38.20
CA VAL A 330 -41.16 15.04 -38.90
C VAL A 330 -42.36 15.66 -38.16
N GLN A 331 -42.19 16.89 -37.66
CA GLN A 331 -43.31 17.74 -37.26
C GLN A 331 -44.15 18.05 -38.50
N VAL A 332 -45.37 17.50 -38.55
CA VAL A 332 -46.29 17.73 -39.67
C VAL A 332 -46.75 19.19 -39.64
N PRO A 333 -46.53 19.99 -40.70
CA PRO A 333 -47.12 21.33 -40.78
C PRO A 333 -48.66 21.20 -40.74
N GLU A 334 -49.35 22.06 -39.99
CA GLU A 334 -50.83 22.05 -39.93
C GLU A 334 -51.49 22.63 -41.20
N ALA A 335 -51.17 22.11 -42.39
CA ALA A 335 -51.97 22.29 -43.59
C ALA A 335 -51.69 21.24 -44.70
N GLY A 336 -52.71 20.46 -45.05
CA GLY A 336 -52.93 20.00 -46.43
C GLY A 336 -52.08 18.82 -46.92
N ASP A 337 -50.86 19.10 -47.35
CA ASP A 337 -50.05 18.20 -48.19
C ASP A 337 -48.70 17.89 -47.55
N ILE A 338 -48.50 16.61 -47.21
CA ILE A 338 -47.18 16.11 -46.81
C ILE A 338 -46.40 15.87 -48.12
N PRO A 339 -45.22 16.48 -48.31
CA PRO A 339 -44.35 16.08 -49.42
C PRO A 339 -44.01 14.60 -49.28
N GLU A 340 -44.47 13.76 -50.22
CA GLU A 340 -44.10 12.35 -50.28
C GLU A 340 -42.63 12.28 -50.71
N PHE A 341 -41.73 12.00 -49.78
CA PHE A 341 -40.29 11.98 -50.06
C PHE A 341 -39.88 10.75 -50.86
N VAL A 342 -38.92 10.92 -51.79
CA VAL A 342 -38.39 9.81 -52.58
C VAL A 342 -37.71 8.81 -51.65
N LEU A 343 -38.24 7.58 -51.59
CA LEU A 343 -37.65 6.48 -50.80
C LEU A 343 -36.21 6.21 -51.24
N GLY A 344 -35.26 6.42 -50.35
CA GLY A 344 -33.83 6.32 -50.63
C GLY A 344 -32.96 6.66 -49.43
N ALA A 345 -31.65 6.45 -49.59
CA ALA A 345 -30.62 6.91 -48.67
C ALA A 345 -29.92 8.14 -49.27
N TYR A 346 -29.66 9.12 -48.42
CA TYR A 346 -29.06 10.41 -48.74
C TYR A 346 -27.75 10.56 -47.94
N ALA A 347 -26.71 11.05 -48.61
CA ALA A 347 -25.44 11.41 -47.98
C ALA A 347 -25.46 12.91 -47.60
N PRO A 348 -24.69 13.34 -46.59
CA PRO A 348 -24.63 14.75 -46.23
C PRO A 348 -23.98 15.56 -47.37
N THR A 349 -24.49 16.77 -47.60
CA THR A 349 -24.05 17.67 -48.67
C THR A 349 -23.13 18.78 -48.15
N SER A 350 -23.20 19.08 -46.86
CA SER A 350 -22.23 19.93 -46.15
C SER A 350 -22.10 19.50 -44.68
N VAL A 351 -20.91 19.72 -44.15
CA VAL A 351 -20.59 19.58 -42.72
C VAL A 351 -20.35 20.98 -42.17
N ASN A 352 -21.05 21.34 -41.10
CA ASN A 352 -20.91 22.63 -40.40
C ASN A 352 -20.50 22.35 -38.95
N GLN A 353 -19.24 22.64 -38.62
CA GLN A 353 -18.69 22.50 -37.26
C GLN A 353 -18.76 23.83 -36.54
N VAL A 354 -19.11 23.81 -35.25
CA VAL A 354 -19.15 25.01 -34.41
C VAL A 354 -17.87 25.09 -33.58
N GLY A 355 -16.77 25.53 -34.20
CA GLY A 355 -15.48 25.71 -33.53
C GLY A 355 -14.29 25.79 -34.48
N ASP A 356 -13.08 25.79 -33.94
CA ASP A 356 -11.82 25.85 -34.68
C ASP A 356 -11.16 24.45 -34.65
N PHE A 357 -11.86 23.44 -35.18
CA PHE A 357 -11.47 22.03 -35.14
C PHE A 357 -10.88 21.53 -36.48
N SER A 358 -9.99 20.55 -36.41
CA SER A 358 -9.50 19.81 -37.57
C SER A 358 -10.31 18.52 -37.73
N LEU A 359 -10.79 18.24 -38.95
CA LEU A 359 -11.33 16.94 -39.31
C LEU A 359 -10.30 15.83 -38.99
N PRO A 360 -10.70 14.72 -38.33
CA PRO A 360 -9.78 13.61 -38.07
C PRO A 360 -9.27 12.97 -39.37
N ASP A 361 -8.02 12.50 -39.35
CA ASP A 361 -7.35 11.87 -40.51
C ASP A 361 -8.12 10.61 -40.95
N GLY A 362 -8.91 10.73 -42.03
CA GLY A 362 -9.75 9.65 -42.55
C GLY A 362 -11.16 10.08 -42.96
N PHE A 363 -11.69 11.16 -42.39
CA PHE A 363 -13.06 11.64 -42.61
C PHE A 363 -13.15 12.72 -43.71
N ASP A 364 -12.54 12.44 -44.87
CA ASP A 364 -12.40 13.37 -46.00
C ASP A 364 -13.64 13.43 -46.93
N ASN A 365 -14.55 12.47 -46.84
CA ASN A 365 -15.69 12.31 -47.76
C ASN A 365 -17.03 12.29 -46.99
N PRO A 366 -18.08 13.00 -47.44
CA PRO A 366 -19.36 13.03 -46.72
C PRO A 366 -20.02 11.66 -46.49
N GLU A 367 -19.77 10.65 -47.32
CA GLU A 367 -20.28 9.28 -47.10
C GLU A 367 -19.66 8.59 -45.86
N ASP A 368 -18.55 9.11 -45.33
CA ASP A 368 -17.84 8.56 -44.16
C ASP A 368 -18.45 8.98 -42.81
N PHE A 369 -19.45 9.89 -42.80
CA PHE A 369 -20.08 10.41 -41.59
C PHE A 369 -21.43 9.73 -41.24
N GLY A 370 -22.20 9.33 -42.24
CA GLY A 370 -23.48 8.65 -42.03
C GLY A 370 -24.42 8.75 -43.21
N THR A 371 -25.57 8.09 -43.09
CA THR A 371 -26.62 8.10 -44.11
C THR A 371 -27.99 8.40 -43.51
N LEU A 372 -28.74 9.27 -44.18
CA LEU A 372 -30.13 9.57 -43.85
C LEU A 372 -31.04 8.77 -44.80
N THR A 373 -31.84 7.85 -44.26
CA THR A 373 -32.73 6.99 -45.06
C THR A 373 -34.20 7.30 -44.81
N TYR A 374 -34.98 7.47 -45.88
CA TYR A 374 -36.45 7.54 -45.79
C TYR A 374 -37.09 6.17 -46.05
N THR A 375 -38.01 5.77 -45.17
CA THR A 375 -38.71 4.47 -45.21
C THR A 375 -40.23 4.64 -45.06
N GLU A 376 -41.02 3.58 -45.30
CA GLU A 376 -42.46 3.56 -45.01
C GLU A 376 -42.81 3.87 -43.53
N SER A 377 -41.84 3.82 -42.63
CA SER A 377 -41.94 4.13 -41.20
C SER A 377 -41.47 5.53 -40.80
N GLY A 378 -40.87 6.31 -41.72
CA GLY A 378 -40.31 7.63 -41.45
C GLY A 378 -38.84 7.78 -41.86
N TRP A 379 -38.24 8.90 -41.46
CA TRP A 379 -36.82 9.20 -41.62
C TRP A 379 -35.99 8.54 -40.53
N LYS A 380 -34.81 8.03 -40.89
CA LYS A 380 -33.83 7.49 -39.95
C LYS A 380 -32.43 7.91 -40.34
N PHE A 381 -31.67 8.43 -39.38
CA PHE A 381 -30.24 8.64 -39.51
C PHE A 381 -29.47 7.46 -38.90
N GLU A 382 -28.45 7.00 -39.63
CA GLU A 382 -27.48 5.98 -39.23
C GLU A 382 -26.09 6.59 -39.41
N ALA A 383 -25.40 6.85 -38.30
CA ALA A 383 -24.01 7.29 -38.31
C ALA A 383 -23.12 6.19 -38.93
N SER A 384 -22.05 6.60 -39.60
CA SER A 384 -21.08 5.64 -40.19
C SER A 384 -20.08 5.11 -39.16
N ASP A 385 -19.84 5.87 -38.09
CA ASP A 385 -18.95 5.53 -36.98
C ASP A 385 -19.49 6.15 -35.67
N ALA A 386 -18.85 5.86 -34.54
CA ALA A 386 -19.31 6.25 -33.20
C ALA A 386 -19.01 7.71 -32.82
N PHE A 387 -17.99 8.34 -33.41
CA PHE A 387 -17.54 9.73 -33.18
C PHE A 387 -16.76 10.03 -31.88
N ASN A 388 -16.21 8.99 -31.21
CA ASN A 388 -15.26 8.99 -30.06
C ASN A 388 -13.95 9.83 -30.22
N SER A 389 -14.07 11.09 -30.61
CA SER A 389 -13.00 12.10 -30.66
C SER A 389 -13.59 13.52 -30.62
N MET A 390 -14.86 13.61 -30.19
CA MET A 390 -15.63 14.84 -30.10
C MET A 390 -15.87 15.11 -28.61
N ASN A 391 -15.10 16.04 -28.07
CA ASN A 391 -15.11 16.36 -26.65
C ASN A 391 -16.44 16.97 -26.20
N THR A 392 -16.67 17.00 -24.89
CA THR A 392 -17.84 17.67 -24.31
C THR A 392 -17.82 19.16 -24.68
N GLY A 393 -18.82 19.58 -25.47
CA GLY A 393 -18.95 20.94 -25.99
C GLY A 393 -18.66 21.06 -27.49
N ASP A 394 -18.02 20.06 -28.09
CA ASP A 394 -17.84 19.96 -29.54
C ASP A 394 -19.19 19.64 -30.20
N SER A 395 -19.40 20.13 -31.42
CA SER A 395 -20.58 19.74 -32.20
C SER A 395 -20.39 19.78 -33.71
N LEU A 396 -21.03 18.81 -34.35
CA LEU A 396 -20.95 18.50 -35.77
C LEU A 396 -22.37 18.51 -36.36
N THR A 397 -22.69 19.49 -37.21
CA THR A 397 -23.96 19.51 -37.94
C THR A 397 -23.77 18.96 -39.35
N LEU A 398 -24.49 17.88 -39.65
CA LEU A 398 -24.54 17.23 -40.96
C LEU A 398 -25.82 17.67 -41.70
N SER A 399 -25.68 18.41 -42.80
CA SER A 399 -26.82 18.86 -43.62
C SER A 399 -27.07 17.92 -44.79
N PHE A 400 -28.28 17.38 -44.91
CA PHE A 400 -28.73 16.52 -46.00
C PHE A 400 -29.68 17.28 -46.93
N GLU A 401 -29.45 17.22 -48.24
CA GLU A 401 -30.40 17.71 -49.24
C GLU A 401 -31.28 16.55 -49.69
N VAL A 402 -32.59 16.67 -49.48
CA VAL A 402 -33.58 15.62 -49.77
C VAL A 402 -34.61 16.13 -50.78
N THR A 403 -35.11 15.25 -51.65
CA THR A 403 -36.05 15.63 -52.72
C THR A 403 -37.40 14.95 -52.53
N SER A 404 -38.48 15.71 -52.63
CA SER A 404 -39.86 15.20 -52.65
C SER A 404 -40.27 14.72 -54.04
N ASP A 405 -41.31 13.88 -54.14
CA ASP A 405 -41.79 13.29 -55.40
C ASP A 405 -42.29 14.33 -56.42
N ASP A 406 -42.61 15.55 -55.97
CA ASP A 406 -42.92 16.72 -56.81
C ASP A 406 -41.68 17.42 -57.39
N GLY A 407 -40.49 17.13 -56.87
CA GLY A 407 -39.21 17.71 -57.28
C GLY A 407 -38.71 18.89 -56.45
N ALA A 408 -39.41 19.30 -55.38
CA ALA A 408 -38.88 20.29 -54.44
C ALA A 408 -37.72 19.73 -53.60
N THR A 409 -36.80 20.60 -53.17
CA THR A 409 -35.65 20.23 -52.33
C THR A 409 -35.78 20.83 -50.93
N HIS A 410 -35.51 20.01 -49.92
CA HIS A 410 -35.60 20.34 -48.50
C HIS A 410 -34.27 20.04 -47.82
N LYS A 411 -34.07 20.60 -46.61
CA LYS A 411 -32.88 20.33 -45.80
C LYS A 411 -33.25 19.62 -44.50
N VAL A 412 -32.52 18.56 -44.20
CA VAL A 412 -32.55 17.91 -42.89
C VAL A 412 -31.17 18.05 -42.30
N ASP A 413 -31.06 18.70 -41.15
CA ASP A 413 -29.80 18.81 -40.42
C ASP A 413 -29.84 17.83 -39.23
N VAL A 414 -28.75 17.10 -39.03
CA VAL A 414 -28.52 16.28 -37.85
C VAL A 414 -27.34 16.88 -37.11
N LYS A 415 -27.56 17.39 -35.90
CA LYS A 415 -26.50 17.90 -35.04
C LYS A 415 -26.10 16.80 -34.05
N ILE A 416 -24.86 16.38 -34.15
CA ILE A 416 -24.20 15.47 -33.20
C ILE A 416 -23.41 16.33 -32.22
N ASN A 417 -23.66 16.15 -30.92
CA ASN A 417 -22.88 16.74 -29.83
C ASN A 417 -21.88 15.73 -29.30
N GLY A 418 -20.63 16.16 -29.07
CA GLY A 418 -19.64 15.37 -28.34
C GLY A 418 -20.06 15.15 -26.88
N THR A 419 -19.78 13.96 -26.34
CA THR A 419 -19.96 13.66 -24.92
C THR A 419 -18.60 13.58 -24.23
N ASN A 420 -18.43 12.69 -23.26
CA ASN A 420 -17.15 12.44 -22.60
C ASN A 420 -17.08 10.93 -22.47
N ASP A 421 -16.26 10.30 -23.28
CA ASP A 421 -16.04 8.86 -23.20
C ASP A 421 -15.43 8.49 -21.83
N ALA A 422 -15.54 7.22 -21.44
CA ALA A 422 -14.96 6.75 -20.18
C ALA A 422 -13.51 6.27 -20.42
N PRO A 423 -12.56 6.53 -19.49
CA PRO A 423 -11.21 5.99 -19.62
C PRO A 423 -11.20 4.47 -19.68
N VAL A 424 -10.38 3.89 -20.56
CA VAL A 424 -10.23 2.45 -20.75
C VAL A 424 -8.89 2.00 -20.17
N PHE A 425 -8.91 0.98 -19.31
CA PHE A 425 -7.69 0.44 -18.70
C PHE A 425 -6.74 -0.21 -19.71
N GLU A 426 -5.44 -0.01 -19.54
CA GLU A 426 -4.38 -0.59 -20.36
C GLU A 426 -3.51 -1.57 -19.56
N GLY A 427 -3.19 -2.73 -20.15
CA GLY A 427 -2.25 -3.66 -19.54
C GLY A 427 -0.84 -3.10 -19.46
N THR A 428 -0.32 -2.93 -18.24
CA THR A 428 1.03 -2.42 -17.98
C THR A 428 2.06 -3.55 -17.84
N ILE A 429 3.16 -3.44 -18.58
CA ILE A 429 4.40 -4.16 -18.25
C ILE A 429 5.23 -3.19 -17.40
N TYR A 430 5.00 -3.20 -16.08
CA TYR A 430 5.97 -2.62 -15.17
C TYR A 430 7.18 -3.56 -15.12
N THR A 431 8.37 -2.98 -15.19
CA THR A 431 9.63 -3.71 -15.06
C THR A 431 10.39 -3.04 -13.93
N ASP A 432 10.37 -3.65 -12.75
CA ASP A 432 11.26 -3.16 -11.72
C ASP A 432 12.72 -3.28 -12.19
N ALA A 433 13.51 -2.25 -11.91
CA ALA A 433 14.89 -2.12 -12.36
C ALA A 433 15.91 -2.47 -11.26
N THR A 434 15.44 -2.74 -10.04
CA THR A 434 16.25 -3.07 -8.85
C THR A 434 16.38 -4.57 -8.59
N SER A 435 15.49 -5.42 -9.10
CA SER A 435 15.64 -6.88 -9.08
C SER A 435 17.00 -7.36 -9.65
N GLU A 436 17.93 -7.77 -8.78
CA GLU A 436 19.24 -8.31 -9.17
C GLU A 436 19.11 -9.68 -9.86
N ASP A 437 18.07 -10.46 -9.54
CA ASP A 437 17.82 -11.80 -10.10
C ASP A 437 17.17 -11.79 -11.49
N GLY A 438 16.75 -10.62 -11.98
CA GLY A 438 16.06 -10.50 -13.26
C GLY A 438 14.67 -11.12 -13.26
N TYR A 439 14.07 -11.30 -12.08
CA TYR A 439 12.64 -11.50 -11.94
C TYR A 439 11.94 -10.19 -12.34
N ASN A 440 11.00 -10.28 -13.28
CA ASN A 440 10.19 -9.14 -13.67
C ASN A 440 8.84 -9.35 -12.97
N PRO A 441 8.42 -8.47 -12.04
CA PRO A 441 7.20 -8.68 -11.25
C PRO A 441 6.04 -9.07 -12.16
N GLY A 442 5.35 -10.13 -11.76
CA GLY A 442 4.42 -10.88 -12.59
C GLY A 442 3.08 -10.15 -12.78
N ASN A 443 3.09 -8.99 -13.44
CA ASN A 443 1.89 -8.23 -13.75
C ASN A 443 0.91 -9.07 -14.59
N SER A 444 -0.12 -9.63 -13.94
CA SER A 444 -1.32 -10.07 -14.65
C SER A 444 -2.24 -8.86 -14.83
N PHE A 445 -2.69 -8.67 -16.06
CA PHE A 445 -3.76 -7.75 -16.40
C PHE A 445 -4.88 -8.56 -17.04
N ASP A 446 -5.97 -8.71 -16.31
CA ASP A 446 -7.19 -9.36 -16.77
C ASP A 446 -8.28 -8.31 -16.94
N GLU A 447 -8.54 -7.92 -18.18
CA GLU A 447 -9.67 -7.08 -18.57
C GLU A 447 -10.95 -7.93 -18.56
N ALA A 448 -11.97 -7.52 -17.82
CA ALA A 448 -13.28 -8.17 -17.91
C ALA A 448 -13.86 -7.98 -19.32
N GLU A 449 -14.30 -9.06 -19.98
CA GLU A 449 -15.02 -8.95 -21.26
C GLU A 449 -16.23 -8.01 -21.10
N ALA A 450 -16.23 -6.89 -21.82
CA ALA A 450 -17.30 -5.91 -21.77
C ALA A 450 -18.67 -6.56 -22.06
N VAL A 451 -19.55 -6.52 -21.07
CA VAL A 451 -20.91 -7.04 -21.18
C VAL A 451 -21.78 -5.94 -21.81
N GLU A 452 -22.47 -6.24 -22.93
CA GLU A 452 -23.38 -5.29 -23.57
C GLU A 452 -24.41 -4.73 -22.56
N GLY A 453 -24.22 -3.46 -22.16
CA GLY A 453 -25.15 -2.71 -21.33
C GLY A 453 -24.94 -2.75 -19.81
N GLU A 454 -23.73 -3.05 -19.32
CA GLU A 454 -23.32 -2.76 -17.93
C GLU A 454 -22.26 -1.64 -17.86
N ASP A 455 -22.17 -0.98 -16.70
CA ASP A 455 -21.23 0.12 -16.39
C ASP A 455 -19.75 -0.36 -16.45
N PRO A 456 -18.76 0.56 -16.59
CA PRO A 456 -17.55 0.31 -17.38
C PRO A 456 -16.55 -0.74 -16.84
N THR A 457 -15.68 -1.16 -17.76
CA THR A 457 -14.59 -2.15 -17.67
C THR A 457 -13.95 -2.28 -16.28
N ILE A 458 -14.30 -3.37 -15.58
CA ILE A 458 -13.55 -3.83 -14.41
C ILE A 458 -12.26 -4.47 -14.90
N ALA A 459 -11.12 -3.80 -14.71
CA ALA A 459 -9.81 -4.41 -14.85
C ALA A 459 -9.35 -5.03 -13.52
N THR A 460 -8.62 -6.14 -13.60
CA THR A 460 -7.86 -6.68 -12.47
C THR A 460 -6.37 -6.56 -12.75
N TYR A 461 -5.66 -5.89 -11.85
CA TYR A 461 -4.20 -5.87 -11.80
C TYR A 461 -3.74 -6.75 -10.62
N SER A 462 -2.63 -7.45 -10.80
CA SER A 462 -1.91 -8.11 -9.70
C SER A 462 -0.45 -7.64 -9.72
N PHE A 463 0.02 -7.10 -8.61
CA PHE A 463 1.41 -6.66 -8.43
C PHE A 463 2.05 -7.39 -7.25
N TYR A 464 3.36 -7.62 -7.35
CA TYR A 464 4.17 -8.19 -6.29
C TYR A 464 5.22 -7.18 -5.86
N TYR A 465 5.38 -6.95 -4.56
CA TYR A 465 6.45 -6.15 -3.98
C TYR A 465 7.30 -7.01 -3.04
N ASP A 466 8.57 -6.65 -2.91
CA ASP A 466 9.45 -7.26 -1.91
C ASP A 466 9.09 -6.68 -0.53
N GLU A 467 9.18 -7.48 0.52
CA GLU A 467 9.13 -6.94 1.88
C GLU A 467 10.29 -5.97 2.15
N ASN A 468 10.25 -5.28 3.30
CA ASN A 468 11.17 -4.20 3.65
C ASN A 468 11.23 -3.03 2.61
N SER A 469 10.28 -2.99 1.65
CA SER A 469 10.13 -1.91 0.65
C SER A 469 9.97 -0.53 1.30
N ASP A 470 10.71 0.47 0.82
CA ASP A 470 10.54 1.86 1.27
C ASP A 470 9.26 2.46 0.66
N LYS A 471 8.68 3.47 1.32
CA LYS A 471 7.56 4.27 0.79
C LYS A 471 7.87 4.99 -0.54
N ASP A 472 9.13 5.18 -0.92
CA ASP A 472 9.53 5.70 -2.25
C ASP A 472 9.59 4.60 -3.34
N ASP A 473 9.46 3.32 -3.00
CA ASP A 473 9.47 2.21 -3.95
C ASP A 473 8.10 2.01 -4.62
N VAL A 474 8.11 1.86 -5.94
CA VAL A 474 6.89 1.75 -6.76
C VAL A 474 6.57 0.27 -6.99
N ILE A 475 5.53 -0.21 -6.31
CA ILE A 475 5.00 -1.58 -6.36
C ILE A 475 4.47 -1.91 -7.76
N GLY A 476 3.78 -0.96 -8.37
CA GLY A 476 3.10 -1.17 -9.64
C GLY A 476 2.49 0.09 -10.21
N LYS A 477 1.85 -0.04 -11.37
CA LYS A 477 1.21 1.09 -12.05
C LYS A 477 -0.09 0.65 -12.71
N VAL A 478 -1.18 1.29 -12.28
CA VAL A 478 -2.45 1.29 -13.01
C VAL A 478 -2.33 2.29 -14.15
N GLN A 479 -2.79 1.91 -15.34
CA GLN A 479 -2.79 2.81 -16.49
C GLN A 479 -4.13 2.72 -17.23
N ALA A 480 -4.57 3.85 -17.75
CA ALA A 480 -5.69 3.92 -18.67
C ALA A 480 -5.36 4.90 -19.79
N SER A 481 -6.07 4.76 -20.90
CA SER A 481 -6.12 5.73 -21.99
C SER A 481 -7.57 6.18 -22.18
N ASP A 482 -7.72 7.43 -22.60
CA ASP A 482 -8.99 8.05 -22.92
C ASP A 482 -8.83 8.71 -24.30
N VAL A 483 -9.91 8.66 -25.08
CA VAL A 483 -9.91 9.01 -26.51
C VAL A 483 -10.22 10.49 -26.75
N ASP A 484 -10.86 11.14 -25.78
CA ASP A 484 -11.13 12.58 -25.79
C ASP A 484 -9.97 13.36 -25.18
N ASN A 485 -9.45 12.91 -24.02
CA ASN A 485 -8.51 13.69 -23.21
C ASN A 485 -7.41 12.85 -22.54
N GLU A 486 -6.14 13.27 -22.68
CA GLU A 486 -4.98 12.58 -22.09
C GLU A 486 -4.81 12.86 -20.57
N ASN A 487 -5.63 13.72 -19.96
CA ASN A 487 -5.43 14.29 -18.61
C ASN A 487 -6.20 13.54 -17.50
N LEU A 488 -5.85 12.27 -17.29
CA LEU A 488 -6.48 11.40 -16.31
C LEU A 488 -5.98 11.64 -14.87
N ILE A 489 -6.90 11.53 -13.90
CA ILE A 489 -6.56 11.46 -12.47
C ILE A 489 -6.87 10.07 -11.89
N TYR A 490 -5.86 9.53 -11.20
CA TYR A 490 -5.89 8.25 -10.47
C TYR A 490 -6.17 8.48 -8.97
N ALA A 491 -6.97 7.63 -8.33
CA ALA A 491 -7.20 7.68 -6.88
C ALA A 491 -7.64 6.32 -6.32
N ILE A 492 -7.07 5.91 -5.17
CA ILE A 492 -7.57 4.77 -4.40
C ILE A 492 -8.89 5.16 -3.74
N THR A 493 -9.95 4.38 -3.99
CA THR A 493 -11.31 4.60 -3.43
C THR A 493 -11.63 3.64 -2.29
N GLU A 494 -11.05 2.45 -2.29
CA GLU A 494 -11.09 1.52 -1.17
C GLU A 494 -9.65 1.08 -0.89
N ASN A 495 -9.18 1.35 0.33
CA ASN A 495 -7.82 1.10 0.78
C ASN A 495 -7.86 0.21 2.02
N ILE A 496 -6.71 -0.39 2.36
CA ILE A 496 -6.54 -1.07 3.64
C ILE A 496 -6.03 -0.03 4.64
N SER A 497 -6.72 0.10 5.78
CA SER A 497 -6.34 1.06 6.82
C SER A 497 -6.06 0.37 8.15
N VAL A 498 -4.91 0.68 8.75
CA VAL A 498 -4.44 0.17 10.03
C VAL A 498 -4.65 1.21 11.14
N THR A 499 -4.86 0.76 12.39
CA THR A 499 -5.16 1.67 13.52
C THR A 499 -3.99 1.76 14.49
N VAL A 500 -3.25 2.87 14.43
CA VAL A 500 -2.16 3.20 15.36
C VAL A 500 -2.63 4.30 16.32
N ASP A 501 -2.46 4.11 17.64
CA ASP A 501 -2.83 5.09 18.67
C ASP A 501 -4.29 5.64 18.55
N ASN A 502 -5.24 4.76 18.17
CA ASN A 502 -6.65 5.05 17.90
C ASN A 502 -6.95 5.93 16.66
N GLN A 503 -5.97 6.16 15.78
CA GLN A 503 -6.14 6.82 14.49
C GLN A 503 -5.94 5.81 13.35
N ALA A 504 -6.80 5.86 12.33
CA ALA A 504 -6.65 5.06 11.11
C ALA A 504 -5.67 5.72 10.13
N PHE A 505 -4.85 4.90 9.48
CA PHE A 505 -3.88 5.28 8.45
C PHE A 505 -3.98 4.30 7.30
N ASP A 506 -3.99 4.79 6.07
CA ASP A 506 -4.03 3.95 4.87
C ASP A 506 -2.66 3.34 4.58
N LEU A 507 -2.63 2.10 4.08
CA LEU A 507 -1.38 1.39 3.80
C LEU A 507 -0.75 1.77 2.46
N TYR A 508 -1.57 2.00 1.43
CA TYR A 508 -1.09 2.30 0.08
C TYR A 508 -1.41 3.74 -0.33
N GLU A 509 -0.56 4.33 -1.16
CA GLU A 509 -0.84 5.57 -1.88
C GLU A 509 -0.71 5.38 -3.40
N ILE A 510 -1.34 6.27 -4.17
CA ILE A 510 -1.25 6.30 -5.63
C ILE A 510 -0.90 7.72 -6.07
N ASN A 511 0.05 7.84 -7.00
CA ASN A 511 0.35 9.11 -7.64
C ASN A 511 -0.82 9.49 -8.56
N PRO A 512 -1.51 10.62 -8.30
CA PRO A 512 -2.73 10.99 -9.02
C PRO A 512 -2.50 11.36 -10.49
N GLU A 513 -1.26 11.67 -10.90
CA GLU A 513 -0.92 12.03 -12.29
C GLU A 513 -0.33 10.83 -13.07
N THR A 514 0.30 9.87 -12.41
CA THR A 514 1.03 8.77 -13.08
C THR A 514 0.41 7.39 -12.88
N GLY A 515 -0.47 7.19 -11.91
CA GLY A 515 -1.05 5.88 -11.58
C GLY A 515 -0.08 4.90 -10.90
N GLU A 516 1.12 5.36 -10.52
CA GLU A 516 2.12 4.59 -9.77
C GLU A 516 1.66 4.41 -8.32
N ILE A 517 1.72 3.17 -7.80
CA ILE A 517 1.31 2.78 -6.45
C ILE A 517 2.55 2.49 -5.60
N SER A 518 2.56 2.98 -4.36
CA SER A 518 3.61 2.74 -3.36
C SER A 518 3.00 2.54 -1.96
N LEU A 519 3.83 2.12 -1.00
CA LEU A 519 3.49 2.09 0.42
C LEU A 519 3.44 3.52 0.99
N THR A 520 2.57 3.76 1.97
CA THR A 520 2.69 4.97 2.80
C THR A 520 3.87 4.84 3.76
N ALA A 521 4.38 5.98 4.23
CA ALA A 521 5.50 6.04 5.18
C ALA A 521 5.32 5.20 6.45
N LEU A 522 4.07 4.94 6.87
CA LEU A 522 3.76 4.13 8.04
C LEU A 522 3.61 2.65 7.71
N ALA A 523 3.19 2.31 6.48
CA ALA A 523 3.11 0.94 6.01
C ALA A 523 4.51 0.34 5.84
N ALA A 524 5.41 1.07 5.17
CA ALA A 524 6.81 0.67 5.00
C ALA A 524 7.59 0.48 6.33
N GLU A 525 7.15 1.09 7.45
CA GLU A 525 7.80 0.94 8.76
C GLU A 525 7.20 -0.20 9.62
N LEU A 526 5.98 -0.68 9.33
CA LEU A 526 5.20 -1.53 10.24
C LEU A 526 4.42 -2.70 9.59
N TYR A 527 4.37 -2.77 8.26
CA TYR A 527 3.52 -3.67 7.45
C TYR A 527 4.17 -4.04 6.11
N ALA A 528 5.50 -3.97 6.05
CA ALA A 528 6.31 -4.43 4.93
C ALA A 528 7.29 -5.49 5.47
N ASN A 529 6.74 -6.56 6.03
CA ASN A 529 7.43 -7.66 6.69
C ASN A 529 6.51 -8.88 6.60
N TYR A 530 6.96 -9.91 5.89
CA TYR A 530 6.18 -11.09 5.54
C TYR A 530 5.97 -12.02 6.75
N GLU A 531 6.95 -12.07 7.66
CA GLU A 531 6.96 -12.93 8.84
C GLU A 531 6.03 -12.43 9.97
N ASP A 532 5.84 -11.12 10.08
CA ASP A 532 4.97 -10.48 11.09
C ASP A 532 3.47 -10.61 10.75
N ALA A 533 3.11 -10.54 9.46
CA ALA A 533 1.72 -10.62 9.01
C ALA A 533 1.57 -10.96 7.51
N ASP A 534 0.52 -11.72 7.19
CA ASP A 534 0.00 -11.86 5.83
C ASP A 534 -0.49 -10.50 5.30
N ASN A 535 0.34 -9.84 4.49
CA ASN A 535 0.07 -8.52 3.89
C ASN A 535 -0.50 -8.62 2.46
N ASP A 536 -1.17 -9.74 2.13
CA ASP A 536 -1.96 -9.85 0.90
C ASP A 536 -3.18 -8.93 0.91
N HIS A 537 -3.11 -7.89 0.08
CA HIS A 537 -4.09 -6.82 0.09
C HIS A 537 -4.79 -6.65 -1.25
N GLN A 538 -6.06 -6.24 -1.18
CA GLN A 538 -6.86 -5.86 -2.34
C GLN A 538 -7.36 -4.43 -2.14
N ILE A 539 -7.03 -3.55 -3.09
CA ILE A 539 -7.51 -2.17 -3.13
C ILE A 539 -8.33 -1.91 -4.39
N THR A 540 -9.21 -0.91 -4.34
CA THR A 540 -10.00 -0.45 -5.49
C THR A 540 -9.44 0.90 -5.94
N VAL A 541 -8.98 0.97 -7.19
CA VAL A 541 -8.47 2.19 -7.82
C VAL A 541 -9.51 2.74 -8.80
N SER A 542 -9.79 4.02 -8.72
CA SER A 542 -10.58 4.77 -9.70
C SER A 542 -9.70 5.57 -10.64
N VAL A 543 -10.12 5.69 -11.90
CA VAL A 543 -9.55 6.59 -12.91
C VAL A 543 -10.67 7.39 -13.55
N ARG A 544 -10.46 8.68 -13.77
CA ARG A 544 -11.43 9.58 -14.42
C ARG A 544 -10.71 10.70 -15.15
N ASP A 545 -11.37 11.21 -16.18
CA ASP A 545 -10.88 12.38 -16.89
C ASP A 545 -11.10 13.70 -16.13
N VAL A 546 -10.26 14.70 -16.46
CA VAL A 546 -10.31 16.07 -15.94
C VAL A 546 -10.23 17.08 -17.08
N PHE A 547 -11.35 17.75 -17.33
CA PHE A 547 -11.55 18.71 -18.42
C PHE A 547 -11.97 20.09 -17.90
N GLY A 548 -11.44 21.16 -18.50
CA GLY A 548 -11.71 22.56 -18.13
C GLY A 548 -10.45 23.42 -18.03
N GLU A 549 -10.62 24.72 -17.71
CA GLU A 549 -9.48 25.59 -17.36
C GLU A 549 -9.07 25.40 -15.89
N GLU A 550 -7.78 25.58 -15.59
CA GLU A 550 -7.19 25.48 -14.23
C GLU A 550 -7.98 26.33 -13.19
N GLY A 551 -8.52 25.68 -12.17
CA GLY A 551 -9.40 26.27 -11.16
C GLY A 551 -10.89 26.32 -11.53
N SER A 552 -11.30 25.69 -12.62
CA SER A 552 -12.68 25.45 -13.04
C SER A 552 -12.86 24.05 -13.63
N GLU A 553 -12.09 23.08 -13.14
CA GLU A 553 -12.09 21.69 -13.60
C GLU A 553 -13.46 21.02 -13.38
N THR A 554 -13.85 20.23 -14.36
CA THR A 554 -14.95 19.27 -14.32
C THR A 554 -14.37 17.87 -14.47
N TYR A 555 -15.02 16.90 -13.84
CA TYR A 555 -14.54 15.53 -13.74
C TYR A 555 -15.49 14.59 -14.47
N GLY A 556 -14.94 13.65 -15.24
CA GLY A 556 -15.70 12.56 -15.86
C GLY A 556 -16.22 11.56 -14.82
N GLU A 557 -17.09 10.66 -15.27
CA GLU A 557 -17.50 9.51 -14.46
C GLU A 557 -16.31 8.54 -14.28
N PRO A 558 -16.05 8.02 -13.07
CA PRO A 558 -14.90 7.17 -12.80
C PRO A 558 -15.12 5.71 -13.26
N VAL A 559 -14.07 5.15 -13.86
CA VAL A 559 -13.90 3.70 -14.05
C VAL A 559 -13.11 3.10 -12.89
N TYR A 560 -13.27 1.79 -12.62
CA TYR A 560 -12.70 1.13 -11.45
C TYR A 560 -11.91 -0.13 -11.79
N ALA A 561 -10.74 -0.27 -11.19
CA ALA A 561 -9.94 -1.49 -11.23
C ALA A 561 -9.75 -2.07 -9.83
N THR A 562 -9.78 -3.40 -9.75
CA THR A 562 -9.30 -4.16 -8.60
C THR A 562 -7.79 -4.32 -8.72
N VAL A 563 -7.05 -4.01 -7.67
CA VAL A 563 -5.60 -4.21 -7.61
C VAL A 563 -5.30 -5.14 -6.45
N ASN A 564 -4.76 -6.33 -6.76
CA ASN A 564 -4.21 -7.25 -5.78
C ASN A 564 -2.73 -6.92 -5.59
N LEU A 565 -2.28 -6.89 -4.34
CA LEU A 565 -0.95 -6.51 -3.89
C LEU A 565 -0.45 -7.66 -3.02
N TYR A 566 0.61 -8.30 -3.51
CA TYR A 566 1.20 -9.50 -2.91
C TYR A 566 2.58 -9.15 -2.38
N GLU A 567 2.81 -9.34 -1.08
CA GLU A 567 4.15 -9.24 -0.51
C GLU A 567 4.96 -10.49 -0.88
N ARG A 568 6.27 -10.32 -1.07
CA ARG A 568 7.21 -11.40 -1.33
C ARG A 568 8.25 -11.41 -0.23
N ASN A 569 8.49 -12.59 0.31
CA ASN A 569 9.55 -12.79 1.27
C ASN A 569 10.94 -12.60 0.61
N VAL A 570 11.88 -12.04 1.36
CA VAL A 570 13.24 -11.70 0.92
C VAL A 570 14.25 -12.12 1.98
N ASN A 571 15.15 -13.04 1.62
CA ASN A 571 16.20 -13.54 2.51
C ASN A 571 16.86 -12.47 3.41
N GLU A 572 16.60 -12.57 4.70
CA GLU A 572 17.28 -11.80 5.75
C GLU A 572 18.74 -12.24 5.93
N ALA A 573 19.45 -11.56 6.82
CA ALA A 573 20.75 -12.04 7.29
C ALA A 573 20.57 -12.77 8.63
N PRO A 574 21.10 -14.00 8.78
CA PRO A 574 20.94 -14.78 9.99
C PRO A 574 21.66 -14.13 11.17
N LYS A 575 21.12 -14.36 12.37
CA LYS A 575 21.57 -13.80 13.64
C LYS A 575 22.15 -14.88 14.52
N GLY A 576 22.99 -14.48 15.46
CA GLY A 576 23.45 -15.34 16.55
C GLY A 576 23.69 -14.53 17.82
N GLU A 577 24.09 -15.22 18.89
CA GLU A 577 24.42 -14.60 20.18
C GLU A 577 25.61 -15.26 20.90
N ASP A 578 26.14 -14.54 21.90
CA ASP A 578 27.15 -15.07 22.82
C ASP A 578 26.48 -15.98 23.85
N PHE A 579 26.94 -17.23 24.00
CA PHE A 579 26.33 -18.18 24.94
C PHE A 579 27.35 -19.03 25.71
N THR A 580 26.87 -19.84 26.65
CA THR A 580 27.72 -20.67 27.52
C THR A 580 27.23 -22.12 27.54
N VAL A 581 28.13 -23.06 27.24
CA VAL A 581 27.88 -24.50 27.32
C VAL A 581 28.63 -25.08 28.51
N SER A 582 27.93 -25.72 29.44
CA SER A 582 28.57 -26.47 30.52
C SER A 582 29.22 -27.75 29.98
N VAL A 583 30.52 -27.90 30.16
CA VAL A 583 31.31 -29.01 29.60
C VAL A 583 31.74 -30.05 30.62
N GLY A 584 31.76 -31.30 30.16
CA GLY A 584 32.04 -32.49 30.95
C GLY A 584 33.51 -32.69 31.34
N SER A 585 33.77 -33.70 32.17
CA SER A 585 35.14 -34.14 32.49
C SER A 585 35.85 -34.76 31.27
N GLU A 586 37.19 -34.81 31.34
CA GLU A 586 38.21 -34.98 30.28
C GLU A 586 38.04 -36.13 29.25
N SER A 587 37.10 -37.05 29.45
CA SER A 587 37.01 -38.29 28.65
C SER A 587 36.18 -38.15 27.37
N ASP A 588 35.13 -37.35 27.41
CA ASP A 588 34.00 -37.46 26.48
C ASP A 588 33.92 -36.33 25.45
N TYR A 589 33.18 -36.57 24.37
CA TYR A 589 32.84 -35.55 23.38
C TYR A 589 31.51 -34.92 23.81
N ILE A 590 31.52 -33.63 24.14
CA ILE A 590 30.35 -32.86 24.55
C ILE A 590 29.84 -32.07 23.34
N GLN A 591 28.56 -32.20 23.01
CA GLN A 591 27.96 -31.43 21.92
C GLN A 591 27.94 -29.95 22.30
N VAL A 592 28.35 -29.08 21.36
CA VAL A 592 28.02 -27.66 21.45
C VAL A 592 26.67 -27.51 20.77
N VAL A 593 25.66 -27.18 21.56
CA VAL A 593 24.30 -26.96 21.08
C VAL A 593 24.13 -25.49 20.78
N PHE A 594 23.80 -25.17 19.53
CA PHE A 594 23.41 -23.82 19.11
C PHE A 594 21.88 -23.68 19.06
N GLU A 595 21.16 -24.81 18.99
CA GLU A 595 19.78 -24.91 18.48
C GLU A 595 19.61 -24.27 17.08
N THR A 596 18.46 -24.51 16.46
CA THR A 596 17.96 -23.82 15.25
C THR A 596 16.43 -23.81 15.32
N GLY A 597 15.92 -23.49 16.51
CA GLY A 597 14.59 -23.89 16.97
C GLY A 597 13.79 -22.68 17.39
N VAL A 598 12.54 -22.62 16.93
CA VAL A 598 11.69 -21.42 16.92
C VAL A 598 11.26 -20.88 18.29
N ASN A 599 11.77 -21.44 19.38
CA ASN A 599 11.34 -21.20 20.76
C ASN A 599 12.51 -20.66 21.61
N THR A 600 12.30 -19.47 22.21
CA THR A 600 13.36 -18.54 22.67
C THR A 600 14.17 -18.93 23.93
N GLU A 601 14.27 -20.21 24.31
CA GLU A 601 15.09 -20.64 25.46
C GLU A 601 16.11 -21.71 25.04
N GLY A 602 17.29 -21.26 24.61
CA GLY A 602 18.37 -22.11 24.11
C GLY A 602 18.70 -21.87 22.62
N ASP A 603 17.86 -21.12 21.92
CA ASP A 603 18.11 -20.72 20.53
C ASP A 603 19.19 -19.64 20.43
N HIS A 604 20.37 -20.06 19.98
CA HIS A 604 21.56 -19.21 19.88
C HIS A 604 21.87 -18.78 18.44
N ILE A 605 21.18 -19.34 17.44
CA ILE A 605 21.21 -18.90 16.04
C ILE A 605 19.80 -18.90 15.43
N SER A 606 19.38 -17.77 14.88
CA SER A 606 18.02 -17.52 14.37
C SER A 606 18.06 -16.79 13.04
N ASP A 607 16.97 -16.84 12.29
CA ASP A 607 16.87 -16.30 10.94
C ASP A 607 15.38 -16.19 10.56
N GLU A 608 14.95 -15.02 10.11
CA GLU A 608 13.51 -14.67 10.07
C GLU A 608 12.75 -15.62 9.11
N ASP A 609 13.30 -15.87 7.93
CA ASP A 609 12.86 -16.91 6.99
C ASP A 609 12.75 -18.31 7.66
N VAL A 610 13.87 -18.84 8.16
CA VAL A 610 13.97 -20.22 8.66
C VAL A 610 13.04 -20.44 9.85
N ASP A 611 12.91 -19.44 10.73
CA ASP A 611 12.07 -19.51 11.92
C ASP A 611 10.58 -19.43 11.55
N PHE A 612 10.21 -18.57 10.60
CA PHE A 612 8.84 -18.46 10.13
C PHE A 612 8.36 -19.72 9.42
N PHE A 613 9.12 -20.26 8.47
CA PHE A 613 8.74 -21.47 7.73
C PHE A 613 8.83 -22.75 8.58
N SER A 614 9.55 -22.71 9.69
CA SER A 614 9.54 -23.79 10.70
C SER A 614 8.29 -23.75 11.58
N GLN A 615 7.82 -22.57 11.97
CA GLN A 615 6.51 -22.39 12.64
C GLN A 615 5.31 -22.64 11.71
N ASN A 616 5.46 -22.30 10.42
CA ASN A 616 4.39 -22.33 9.42
C ASN A 616 4.67 -23.35 8.29
N PRO A 617 4.81 -24.66 8.59
CA PRO A 617 5.26 -25.68 7.62
C PRO A 617 4.28 -25.92 6.46
N THR A 618 3.08 -25.33 6.49
CA THR A 618 2.13 -25.35 5.36
C THR A 618 2.54 -24.46 4.19
N TYR A 619 3.34 -23.42 4.42
CA TYR A 619 3.88 -22.53 3.38
C TYR A 619 5.19 -23.08 2.77
N ARG A 620 5.76 -24.13 3.37
CA ARG A 620 7.04 -24.72 2.95
C ARG A 620 6.93 -25.44 1.60
N ALA A 621 7.86 -25.09 0.69
CA ALA A 621 7.94 -25.69 -0.65
C ALA A 621 7.91 -27.24 -0.63
N GLY A 622 6.86 -27.82 -1.23
CA GLY A 622 6.68 -29.26 -1.36
C GLY A 622 5.79 -29.92 -0.29
N TYR A 623 5.22 -29.16 0.64
CA TYR A 623 4.12 -29.62 1.47
C TYR A 623 2.84 -29.72 0.61
N GLU A 624 2.30 -30.94 0.40
CA GLU A 624 1.00 -31.14 -0.28
C GLU A 624 -0.10 -31.45 0.76
N PRO A 625 -0.76 -30.43 1.34
CA PRO A 625 -2.05 -30.65 2.02
C PRO A 625 -3.11 -31.02 0.97
N GLU A 626 -3.97 -32.01 1.25
CA GLU A 626 -5.08 -32.33 0.36
C GLU A 626 -6.15 -31.22 0.39
N SER A 627 -5.95 -30.20 -0.45
CA SER A 627 -6.82 -29.05 -0.80
C SER A 627 -6.51 -27.68 -0.16
N ASP A 628 -5.34 -27.10 -0.42
CA ASP A 628 -5.11 -25.68 -0.09
C ASP A 628 -4.52 -24.84 -1.24
N SER A 629 -4.74 -23.53 -1.14
CA SER A 629 -4.35 -22.46 -2.07
C SER A 629 -3.40 -21.44 -1.42
N GLN A 630 -2.74 -21.82 -0.32
CA GLN A 630 -1.88 -20.97 0.51
C GLN A 630 -0.37 -21.07 0.18
N HIS A 631 0.01 -21.66 -0.96
CA HIS A 631 1.39 -21.63 -1.43
C HIS A 631 1.48 -20.89 -2.76
N ASP A 632 2.04 -19.68 -2.75
CA ASP A 632 2.41 -18.96 -3.97
C ASP A 632 3.94 -18.94 -4.10
N ALA A 633 4.45 -19.65 -5.10
CA ALA A 633 5.88 -19.75 -5.37
C ALA A 633 6.53 -18.44 -5.87
N ASN A 634 5.79 -17.33 -5.99
CA ASN A 634 6.32 -15.98 -6.17
C ASN A 634 6.47 -15.23 -4.84
N GLN A 635 5.74 -15.61 -3.79
CA GLN A 635 5.76 -14.99 -2.46
C GLN A 635 6.63 -15.77 -1.49
N ASP A 636 6.42 -17.09 -1.43
CA ASP A 636 7.08 -18.04 -0.53
C ASP A 636 8.48 -18.44 -1.07
N LEU A 637 9.24 -17.42 -1.48
CA LEU A 637 10.67 -17.51 -1.71
C LEU A 637 11.34 -17.97 -0.40
N TYR A 638 12.58 -18.45 -0.51
CA TYR A 638 13.45 -18.82 0.63
C TYR A 638 12.93 -19.90 1.61
N SER A 639 11.69 -20.37 1.45
CA SER A 639 10.97 -21.36 2.27
C SER A 639 11.60 -22.74 2.45
N ASN A 640 12.76 -22.99 1.84
CA ASN A 640 13.55 -24.21 1.98
C ASN A 640 14.96 -24.01 2.56
N GLN A 641 15.24 -22.84 3.13
CA GLN A 641 16.53 -22.52 3.73
C GLN A 641 16.91 -23.38 4.92
N THR A 642 18.20 -23.30 5.27
CA THR A 642 18.82 -23.99 6.40
C THR A 642 20.02 -23.20 6.90
N LEU A 643 20.18 -23.11 8.23
CA LEU A 643 21.34 -22.47 8.85
C LEU A 643 22.58 -23.37 8.90
N SER A 644 23.73 -22.72 8.97
CA SER A 644 25.04 -23.32 9.20
C SER A 644 25.94 -22.30 9.91
N ILE A 645 27.05 -22.75 10.46
CA ILE A 645 28.05 -21.86 11.08
C ILE A 645 29.41 -21.96 10.41
N TYR A 646 30.15 -20.84 10.41
CA TYR A 646 31.59 -20.85 10.25
C TYR A 646 32.25 -20.54 11.60
N LEU A 647 33.25 -21.34 11.98
CA LEU A 647 34.11 -21.01 13.10
C LEU A 647 35.12 -19.93 12.68
N THR A 648 35.30 -18.89 13.49
CA THR A 648 36.25 -17.79 13.25
C THR A 648 37.48 -17.88 14.15
N ALA A 649 37.35 -18.50 15.32
CA ALA A 649 38.46 -18.88 16.20
C ALA A 649 38.26 -20.30 16.76
N LEU A 650 39.36 -20.98 17.09
CA LEU A 650 39.36 -22.24 17.86
C LEU A 650 39.70 -21.95 19.33
N PRO A 651 39.26 -22.80 20.28
CA PRO A 651 39.54 -22.59 21.70
C PRO A 651 41.02 -22.71 22.05
N GLU A 652 41.46 -21.98 23.08
CA GLU A 652 42.86 -22.01 23.57
C GLU A 652 43.23 -23.37 24.18
N TYR A 653 42.26 -24.05 24.81
CA TYR A 653 42.42 -25.38 25.43
C TYR A 653 41.36 -26.34 24.88
N GLY A 654 41.72 -27.62 24.75
CA GLY A 654 40.86 -28.63 24.15
C GLY A 654 40.82 -28.54 22.62
N SER A 655 39.85 -29.21 22.01
CA SER A 655 39.68 -29.21 20.56
C SER A 655 38.23 -29.40 20.17
N LEU A 656 37.82 -28.71 19.09
CA LEU A 656 36.53 -28.92 18.45
C LEU A 656 36.61 -30.06 17.42
N TYR A 657 35.50 -30.76 17.27
CA TYR A 657 35.31 -31.91 16.39
C TYR A 657 33.97 -31.81 15.67
N VAL A 658 33.91 -32.39 14.48
CA VAL A 658 32.66 -32.62 13.74
C VAL A 658 32.32 -34.11 13.81
N LYS A 659 31.06 -34.42 14.11
CA LYS A 659 30.52 -35.78 14.10
C LYS A 659 29.93 -36.12 12.71
N ASP A 660 30.38 -37.24 12.13
CA ASP A 660 29.82 -37.86 10.92
C ASP A 660 29.51 -39.33 11.24
N GLY A 661 28.26 -39.59 11.61
CA GLY A 661 27.83 -40.86 12.20
C GLY A 661 28.63 -41.22 13.46
N ASP A 662 29.21 -42.42 13.50
CA ASP A 662 30.04 -42.91 14.63
C ASP A 662 31.42 -42.23 14.73
N SER A 663 31.77 -41.26 13.87
CA SER A 663 33.15 -40.75 13.72
C SER A 663 33.30 -39.26 14.04
N TYR A 664 34.24 -38.94 14.94
CA TYR A 664 34.63 -37.57 15.27
C TYR A 664 35.89 -37.16 14.49
N THR A 665 35.83 -36.04 13.78
CA THR A 665 36.96 -35.45 13.02
C THR A 665 37.34 -34.10 13.61
N ARG A 666 38.60 -33.94 14.02
CA ARG A 666 39.12 -32.70 14.62
C ARG A 666 39.09 -31.54 13.62
N ILE A 667 38.65 -30.37 14.08
CA ILE A 667 38.69 -29.10 13.34
C ILE A 667 40.08 -28.47 13.51
N GLU A 668 40.64 -27.92 12.44
CA GLU A 668 41.99 -27.31 12.42
C GLU A 668 41.91 -25.87 11.87
N ASP A 669 42.90 -25.01 12.14
CA ASP A 669 42.97 -23.61 11.68
C ASP A 669 42.68 -23.41 10.18
N SER A 670 42.96 -24.44 9.35
CA SER A 670 42.70 -24.43 7.91
C SER A 670 41.23 -24.39 7.53
N ASN A 671 40.32 -24.70 8.46
CA ASN A 671 38.88 -24.76 8.25
C ASN A 671 38.12 -23.53 8.74
N LEU A 672 38.80 -22.62 9.45
CA LEU A 672 38.23 -21.37 9.93
C LEU A 672 37.80 -20.45 8.78
N TYR A 673 36.87 -19.54 9.06
CA TYR A 673 36.43 -18.51 8.13
C TYR A 673 37.62 -17.71 7.56
N GLY A 674 37.57 -17.41 6.25
CA GLY A 674 38.64 -16.73 5.54
C GLY A 674 39.90 -17.58 5.25
N ALA A 675 39.97 -18.83 5.70
CA ALA A 675 40.98 -19.79 5.27
C ALA A 675 40.71 -20.31 3.86
N VAL A 676 41.70 -21.03 3.27
CA VAL A 676 41.57 -21.57 1.90
C VAL A 676 40.62 -22.78 1.83
N ASP A 677 40.56 -23.55 2.91
CA ASP A 677 39.75 -24.75 3.06
C ASP A 677 38.63 -24.54 4.12
N ALA A 678 38.17 -23.28 4.23
CA ALA A 678 37.07 -22.86 5.11
C ALA A 678 35.82 -23.71 4.88
N THR A 679 35.16 -24.12 5.96
CA THR A 679 34.03 -25.07 5.90
C THR A 679 32.87 -24.54 6.74
N ALA A 680 31.69 -24.45 6.14
CA ALA A 680 30.44 -24.26 6.87
C ALA A 680 30.03 -25.61 7.49
N TYR A 681 29.58 -25.57 8.73
CA TYR A 681 29.20 -26.74 9.51
C TYR A 681 27.72 -26.70 9.87
N ASP A 682 27.10 -27.88 9.88
CA ASP A 682 25.84 -28.12 10.56
C ASP A 682 26.04 -27.77 12.06
N PRO A 683 25.27 -26.83 12.65
CA PRO A 683 25.46 -26.40 14.03
C PRO A 683 25.38 -27.56 15.02
N ASN A 684 24.50 -28.53 14.77
CA ASN A 684 24.28 -29.70 15.61
C ASN A 684 25.40 -30.76 15.49
N SER A 685 26.33 -30.59 14.54
CA SER A 685 27.44 -31.51 14.34
C SER A 685 28.71 -31.20 15.16
N ILE A 686 28.72 -30.09 15.91
CA ILE A 686 29.89 -29.58 16.64
C ILE A 686 30.01 -30.23 18.02
N TYR A 687 31.20 -30.75 18.33
CA TYR A 687 31.53 -31.33 19.63
C TYR A 687 32.83 -30.75 20.16
N TYR A 688 32.82 -30.28 21.40
CA TYR A 688 34.03 -30.01 22.17
C TYR A 688 34.56 -31.29 22.81
N LYS A 689 35.88 -31.39 22.90
CA LYS A 689 36.54 -32.31 23.83
C LYS A 689 37.72 -31.60 24.48
N ALA A 690 37.78 -31.67 25.81
CA ALA A 690 38.93 -31.23 26.58
C ALA A 690 40.19 -32.05 26.22
N ASP A 691 41.34 -31.40 26.21
CA ASP A 691 42.62 -32.10 26.05
C ASP A 691 42.87 -32.98 27.28
N ASP A 692 43.42 -34.18 27.08
CA ASP A 692 43.84 -35.07 28.17
C ASP A 692 44.98 -34.40 28.96
N PRO A 693 44.76 -33.93 30.19
CA PRO A 693 45.72 -33.12 30.91
C PRO A 693 46.90 -33.95 31.44
N SER A 694 46.88 -35.28 31.28
CA SER A 694 47.88 -36.21 31.82
C SER A 694 49.12 -36.43 30.93
N ASP A 695 49.11 -35.99 29.65
CA ASP A 695 50.12 -36.39 28.66
C ASP A 695 51.31 -35.41 28.47
N PHE A 696 51.39 -34.32 29.25
CA PHE A 696 52.58 -33.46 29.19
C PHE A 696 53.73 -33.97 30.08
N THR A 697 54.88 -34.24 29.46
CA THR A 697 56.13 -34.58 30.17
C THR A 697 57.23 -33.59 29.79
N MET A 698 57.65 -32.77 30.75
CA MET A 698 58.77 -31.86 30.67
C MET A 698 60.09 -32.56 31.03
N SER A 699 60.99 -32.74 30.08
CA SER A 699 62.27 -33.43 30.25
C SER A 699 63.41 -32.72 29.49
N ILE A 700 64.66 -33.14 29.68
CA ILE A 700 65.78 -32.58 28.89
C ILE A 700 65.72 -32.95 27.39
N ASP A 701 64.84 -33.87 26.98
CA ASP A 701 64.71 -34.33 25.59
C ASP A 701 63.76 -33.45 24.75
N ASN A 702 62.89 -32.65 25.39
CA ASN A 702 61.89 -31.79 24.74
C ASN A 702 61.94 -30.32 25.18
N VAL A 703 63.09 -29.86 25.65
CA VAL A 703 63.29 -28.48 26.15
C VAL A 703 64.09 -27.60 25.19
N GLU A 704 63.72 -26.32 25.07
CA GLU A 704 64.41 -25.32 24.24
C GLU A 704 65.12 -24.24 25.10
N GLU A 705 66.22 -23.66 24.60
CA GLU A 705 66.94 -22.59 25.32
C GLU A 705 66.29 -21.21 25.05
N ALA A 706 65.48 -20.73 26.00
CA ALA A 706 64.87 -19.39 25.97
C ALA A 706 65.88 -18.23 26.12
N GLY A 707 67.10 -18.55 26.57
CA GLY A 707 68.25 -17.64 26.60
C GLY A 707 68.75 -17.31 27.99
N ALA A 708 70.00 -16.82 28.07
CA ALA A 708 70.68 -16.47 29.32
C ALA A 708 70.81 -17.59 30.37
N GLY A 709 70.59 -18.86 30.01
CA GLY A 709 70.54 -20.01 30.93
C GLY A 709 69.17 -20.28 31.53
N VAL A 710 68.11 -19.72 30.94
CA VAL A 710 66.70 -20.11 31.12
C VAL A 710 66.30 -21.01 29.95
N TYR A 711 65.46 -21.98 30.24
CA TYR A 711 64.90 -22.93 29.29
C TYR A 711 63.37 -22.83 29.27
N SER A 712 62.75 -23.30 28.19
CA SER A 712 61.29 -23.30 28.04
C SER A 712 60.81 -24.59 27.37
N PHE A 713 59.59 -24.98 27.71
CA PHE A 713 58.81 -25.96 26.99
C PHE A 713 57.68 -25.22 26.28
N LYS A 714 57.39 -25.58 25.03
CA LYS A 714 56.10 -25.27 24.42
C LYS A 714 55.24 -26.53 24.53
N LEU A 715 54.09 -26.39 25.18
CA LEU A 715 53.13 -27.46 25.39
C LEU A 715 52.14 -27.54 24.20
N VAL A 716 51.26 -28.56 24.20
CA VAL A 716 50.36 -28.83 23.05
C VAL A 716 49.26 -27.78 22.95
N ASN A 717 48.67 -27.39 24.09
CA ASN A 717 47.82 -26.20 24.33
C ASN A 717 48.51 -24.85 24.00
N GLY A 718 49.75 -24.85 23.51
CA GLY A 718 50.50 -23.63 23.17
C GLY A 718 51.19 -22.93 24.33
N ALA A 719 50.86 -23.26 25.59
CA ALA A 719 51.42 -22.66 26.79
C ALA A 719 52.95 -22.83 26.90
N VAL A 720 53.59 -21.93 27.66
CA VAL A 720 55.06 -21.85 27.76
C VAL A 720 55.55 -21.94 29.20
N VAL A 721 55.81 -23.15 29.68
CA VAL A 721 56.46 -23.37 30.98
C VAL A 721 57.94 -23.02 30.90
N THR A 722 58.45 -22.25 31.87
CA THR A 722 59.88 -21.90 31.93
C THR A 722 60.62 -22.58 33.07
N VAL A 723 61.87 -22.98 32.81
CA VAL A 723 62.81 -23.50 33.80
C VAL A 723 63.92 -22.47 34.00
N SER A 724 64.06 -22.00 35.23
CA SER A 724 65.11 -21.07 35.64
C SER A 724 65.85 -21.60 36.86
N ALA A 725 66.94 -20.93 37.23
CA ALA A 725 67.70 -21.28 38.41
C ALA A 725 68.14 -20.04 39.16
N THR A 726 68.44 -20.20 40.44
CA THR A 726 69.14 -19.19 41.23
C THR A 726 70.31 -19.81 41.98
N SER A 727 71.34 -19.01 42.25
CA SER A 727 72.53 -19.45 42.97
C SER A 727 73.08 -18.33 43.83
N THR A 728 73.37 -18.63 45.09
CA THR A 728 73.97 -17.70 46.04
C THR A 728 75.47 -17.46 45.80
N HIS A 729 76.05 -18.08 44.75
CA HIS A 729 77.49 -18.22 44.55
C HIS A 729 78.18 -17.21 43.59
N GLY A 730 77.63 -16.01 43.40
CA GLY A 730 78.30 -14.86 42.75
C GLY A 730 78.00 -14.69 41.25
N ASP A 731 78.57 -13.65 40.63
CA ASP A 731 78.18 -13.22 39.28
C ASP A 731 78.49 -14.28 38.19
N ASN A 732 77.51 -14.57 37.31
CA ASN A 732 77.44 -15.69 36.36
C ASN A 732 77.18 -17.08 36.99
N LYS A 733 76.31 -17.12 38.00
CA LYS A 733 75.80 -18.33 38.64
C LYS A 733 74.27 -18.26 38.75
N GLY A 734 73.60 -19.41 38.80
CA GLY A 734 72.15 -19.53 38.70
C GLY A 734 71.68 -19.71 37.26
N GLN A 735 72.40 -20.49 36.47
CA GLN A 735 71.92 -20.94 35.15
C GLN A 735 71.46 -22.39 35.24
N VAL A 736 70.38 -22.74 34.54
CA VAL A 736 69.97 -24.14 34.37
C VAL A 736 71.00 -24.86 33.52
N THR A 737 71.27 -26.12 33.84
CA THR A 737 72.15 -26.99 33.05
C THR A 737 71.48 -28.31 32.73
N LEU A 738 71.68 -28.80 31.50
CA LEU A 738 71.18 -30.10 31.05
C LEU A 738 72.29 -31.14 31.23
N GLU A 739 72.21 -31.93 32.29
CA GLU A 739 73.18 -32.97 32.59
C GLU A 739 72.83 -34.24 31.79
N THR A 740 73.65 -34.57 30.79
CA THR A 740 73.41 -35.70 29.85
C THR A 740 74.27 -36.93 30.14
N ASN A 741 74.97 -36.97 31.27
CA ASN A 741 75.93 -38.01 31.62
C ASN A 741 75.75 -38.48 33.07
N PRO A 742 75.23 -39.69 33.32
CA PRO A 742 74.92 -40.17 34.67
C PRO A 742 76.17 -40.40 35.53
N GLY A 743 77.38 -40.33 34.98
CA GLY A 743 78.60 -40.56 35.74
C GLY A 743 78.85 -42.05 36.00
N ASN A 744 79.18 -42.43 37.24
CA ASN A 744 79.46 -43.83 37.59
C ASN A 744 78.97 -44.19 39.01
N SER A 745 79.05 -45.45 39.41
CA SER A 745 78.53 -45.93 40.70
C SER A 745 79.16 -45.31 41.97
N GLU A 746 80.25 -44.56 41.86
CA GLU A 746 80.88 -43.81 42.96
C GLU A 746 80.62 -42.29 42.87
N ASN A 747 80.02 -41.82 41.77
CA ASN A 747 79.76 -40.42 41.44
C ASN A 747 78.60 -40.39 40.42
N ASN A 748 77.41 -40.85 40.84
CA ASN A 748 76.20 -40.86 40.02
C ASN A 748 75.65 -39.43 40.01
N GLN A 749 75.48 -38.85 38.84
CA GLN A 749 75.06 -37.44 38.67
C GLN A 749 73.65 -37.34 38.09
N GLY A 750 73.10 -38.47 37.66
CA GLY A 750 71.82 -38.56 36.97
C GLY A 750 71.84 -37.96 35.57
N ILE A 751 70.67 -37.99 34.93
CA ILE A 751 70.40 -37.35 33.64
C ILE A 751 69.19 -36.44 33.85
N GLY A 752 69.31 -35.14 33.63
CA GLY A 752 68.24 -34.20 33.95
C GLY A 752 68.68 -32.75 34.11
N PHE A 753 67.78 -31.93 34.65
CA PHE A 753 68.00 -30.52 34.98
C PHE A 753 68.83 -30.36 36.26
N GLY A 754 69.90 -29.58 36.16
CA GLY A 754 70.76 -29.15 37.25
C GLY A 754 70.93 -27.62 37.29
N VAL A 755 71.79 -27.14 38.20
CA VAL A 755 72.14 -25.71 38.32
C VAL A 755 73.65 -25.53 38.22
N ASP A 756 74.07 -24.52 37.45
CA ASP A 756 75.46 -24.21 37.12
C ASP A 756 76.23 -25.42 36.51
N SER A 757 77.54 -25.28 36.27
CA SER A 757 78.39 -26.41 35.86
C SER A 757 78.68 -27.38 37.03
N GLY A 758 77.70 -27.59 37.90
CA GLY A 758 77.81 -28.11 39.26
C GLY A 758 77.74 -29.63 39.39
N ASN A 759 77.32 -30.34 38.34
CA ASN A 759 76.89 -31.74 38.37
C ASN A 759 75.55 -31.90 39.14
N GLY A 760 74.48 -31.23 38.70
CA GLY A 760 73.19 -31.21 39.41
C GLY A 760 73.04 -30.09 40.45
N ILE A 761 72.02 -30.19 41.31
CA ILE A 761 71.58 -29.13 42.23
C ILE A 761 72.36 -29.20 43.56
N GLY A 762 73.16 -28.16 43.83
CA GLY A 762 74.07 -28.04 44.98
C GLY A 762 73.59 -27.10 46.10
N SER A 763 74.21 -27.22 47.29
CA SER A 763 73.89 -26.35 48.43
C SER A 763 73.99 -24.86 48.07
N GLY A 764 72.92 -24.10 48.29
CA GLY A 764 72.85 -22.67 47.95
C GLY A 764 72.45 -22.37 46.50
N GLU A 765 71.99 -23.38 45.77
CA GLU A 765 71.35 -23.31 44.45
C GLU A 765 69.89 -23.78 44.54
N THR A 766 69.05 -23.29 43.62
CA THR A 766 67.63 -23.64 43.51
C THR A 766 67.27 -23.76 42.03
N LEU A 767 66.62 -24.85 41.63
CA LEU A 767 65.99 -25.00 40.31
C LEU A 767 64.50 -24.67 40.45
N ILE A 768 63.96 -23.89 39.50
CA ILE A 768 62.59 -23.35 39.55
C ILE A 768 61.89 -23.70 38.24
N PHE A 769 60.74 -24.35 38.34
CA PHE A 769 59.77 -24.46 37.25
C PHE A 769 58.68 -23.42 37.52
N ASP A 770 58.47 -22.52 36.55
CA ASP A 770 57.45 -21.49 36.58
C ASP A 770 56.27 -21.96 35.72
N LEU A 771 55.17 -22.27 36.39
CA LEU A 771 53.92 -22.84 35.85
C LEU A 771 52.80 -21.79 35.88
N SER A 772 53.14 -20.50 35.99
CA SER A 772 52.13 -19.43 36.07
C SER A 772 51.23 -19.38 34.83
N ASP A 773 51.77 -19.76 33.68
CA ASP A 773 51.07 -19.84 32.39
C ASP A 773 50.51 -21.27 32.11
N ASN A 774 50.64 -22.21 33.05
CA ASN A 774 50.14 -23.60 32.92
C ASN A 774 49.99 -24.27 34.31
N PRO A 775 49.06 -23.80 35.18
CA PRO A 775 48.96 -24.28 36.57
C PRO A 775 48.57 -25.78 36.62
N LEU A 776 48.89 -26.48 37.72
CA LEU A 776 48.71 -27.95 37.82
C LEU A 776 47.97 -28.38 39.10
N TYR A 777 47.02 -29.31 38.99
CA TYR A 777 46.36 -29.96 40.14
C TYR A 777 47.19 -31.09 40.75
N SER A 778 47.92 -31.83 39.92
CA SER A 778 48.89 -32.83 40.37
C SER A 778 50.22 -32.75 39.61
N VAL A 779 51.28 -33.21 40.26
CA VAL A 779 52.66 -33.16 39.77
C VAL A 779 53.38 -34.45 40.13
N ASP A 780 53.89 -35.10 39.08
CA ASP A 780 54.82 -36.20 39.14
C ASP A 780 56.21 -35.75 38.69
N PHE A 781 57.26 -36.21 39.36
CA PHE A 781 58.63 -35.88 38.96
C PHE A 781 59.65 -36.94 39.36
N GLY A 782 60.64 -37.12 38.50
CA GLY A 782 61.76 -38.01 38.77
C GLY A 782 63.00 -37.26 39.28
N ILE A 783 63.72 -37.89 40.21
CA ILE A 783 65.03 -37.46 40.71
C ILE A 783 66.04 -38.58 40.50
N ASP A 784 67.22 -38.23 39.95
CA ASP A 784 68.41 -39.10 39.92
C ASP A 784 69.65 -38.33 40.42
N GLY A 785 70.77 -39.02 40.63
CA GLY A 785 72.01 -38.44 41.18
C GLY A 785 71.99 -38.24 42.71
N LEU A 786 70.90 -38.58 43.40
CA LEU A 786 70.80 -38.38 44.85
C LEU A 786 71.81 -39.26 45.62
N ASN A 787 72.57 -38.62 46.51
CA ASN A 787 73.58 -39.28 47.34
C ASN A 787 73.01 -39.74 48.69
N SER A 788 73.74 -40.59 49.42
CA SER A 788 73.23 -41.23 50.65
C SER A 788 73.06 -40.32 51.89
N ASN A 789 73.41 -39.03 51.82
CA ASN A 789 73.30 -38.09 52.96
C ASN A 789 72.46 -36.84 52.65
N HIS A 790 71.78 -36.82 51.50
CA HIS A 790 70.97 -35.69 51.04
C HIS A 790 69.57 -36.14 50.63
N MET A 791 68.64 -35.20 50.62
CA MET A 791 67.28 -35.31 50.11
C MET A 791 67.02 -34.16 49.13
N ALA A 792 66.11 -34.35 48.19
CA ALA A 792 65.52 -33.24 47.46
C ALA A 792 64.41 -32.63 48.32
N THR A 793 64.54 -31.36 48.67
CA THR A 793 63.53 -30.57 49.36
C THR A 793 62.73 -29.80 48.31
N VAL A 794 61.43 -30.02 48.22
CA VAL A 794 60.55 -29.41 47.21
C VAL A 794 59.54 -28.50 47.91
N VAL A 795 59.32 -27.32 47.34
CA VAL A 795 58.30 -26.36 47.77
C VAL A 795 57.42 -26.03 46.58
N TYR A 796 56.11 -26.08 46.77
CA TYR A 796 55.11 -25.71 45.78
C TYR A 796 54.56 -24.33 46.14
N THR A 797 54.37 -23.45 45.16
CA THR A 797 53.58 -22.21 45.31
C THR A 797 52.27 -22.39 44.55
N TYR A 798 51.17 -21.97 45.16
CA TYR A 798 49.83 -22.12 44.58
C TYR A 798 49.33 -20.80 44.00
N LEU A 799 48.24 -20.84 43.24
CA LEU A 799 47.63 -19.71 42.55
C LEU A 799 47.28 -18.55 43.50
N ASP A 800 46.83 -18.84 44.73
CA ASP A 800 46.58 -17.84 45.78
C ASP A 800 47.85 -17.14 46.33
N GLY A 801 49.03 -17.52 45.85
CA GLY A 801 50.33 -17.00 46.25
C GLY A 801 50.85 -17.53 47.59
N THR A 802 50.14 -18.50 48.21
CA THR A 802 50.68 -19.22 49.37
C THR A 802 51.60 -20.36 48.93
N SER A 803 52.26 -21.02 49.88
CA SER A 803 53.24 -22.06 49.58
C SER A 803 53.13 -23.24 50.52
N SER A 804 53.51 -24.41 50.03
CA SER A 804 53.57 -25.64 50.80
C SER A 804 54.60 -25.56 51.93
N GLU A 805 54.40 -26.35 52.98
CA GLU A 805 55.53 -26.73 53.84
C GLU A 805 56.56 -27.54 53.01
N PRO A 806 57.87 -27.52 53.31
CA PRO A 806 58.86 -28.19 52.46
C PRO A 806 58.78 -29.72 52.53
N TYR A 807 58.46 -30.36 51.40
CA TYR A 807 58.43 -31.81 51.25
C TYR A 807 59.83 -32.35 50.97
N ASN A 808 60.17 -33.54 51.47
CA ASN A 808 61.52 -34.10 51.33
C ASN A 808 61.46 -35.50 50.68
N TYR A 809 62.01 -35.61 49.48
CA TYR A 809 61.98 -36.81 48.64
C TYR A 809 63.35 -37.51 48.59
N GLY A 810 63.31 -38.83 48.44
CA GLY A 810 64.47 -39.73 48.41
C GLY A 810 64.93 -40.25 49.79
N ASN A 811 65.46 -41.49 49.83
CA ASN A 811 65.87 -42.16 51.07
C ASN A 811 67.29 -42.71 51.02
N GLY A 812 68.29 -41.82 51.06
CA GLY A 812 69.60 -42.09 51.68
C GLY A 812 70.43 -43.28 51.16
N SER A 813 70.17 -43.80 49.96
CA SER A 813 70.94 -44.89 49.35
C SER A 813 71.52 -44.45 48.01
N LEU A 814 72.83 -44.61 47.85
CA LEU A 814 73.51 -44.36 46.57
C LEU A 814 72.87 -45.18 45.44
N SER A 815 72.64 -44.53 44.30
CA SER A 815 72.12 -45.08 43.02
C SER A 815 70.69 -45.64 43.04
N GLN A 816 69.71 -44.86 43.51
CA GLN A 816 68.29 -45.09 43.18
C GLN A 816 67.68 -43.81 42.62
N SER A 817 67.07 -43.92 41.44
CA SER A 817 66.05 -42.97 41.01
C SER A 817 64.93 -42.97 42.05
N SER A 818 64.35 -41.81 42.32
CA SER A 818 63.22 -41.65 43.22
C SER A 818 62.18 -40.78 42.52
N GLU A 819 60.94 -41.23 42.54
CA GLU A 819 59.79 -40.48 42.04
C GLU A 819 59.16 -39.72 43.22
N GLY A 820 58.68 -38.51 42.94
CA GLY A 820 57.86 -37.72 43.83
C GLY A 820 56.52 -37.45 43.17
N VAL A 821 55.46 -37.67 43.95
CA VAL A 821 54.07 -37.35 43.59
C VAL A 821 53.61 -36.25 44.56
N TYR A 822 52.83 -35.29 44.06
CA TYR A 822 52.16 -34.29 44.87
C TYR A 822 50.87 -33.81 44.18
N SER A 823 49.79 -33.62 44.94
CA SER A 823 48.54 -33.06 44.44
C SER A 823 47.93 -32.08 45.44
N VAL A 824 47.11 -31.17 44.92
CA VAL A 824 46.37 -30.16 45.68
C VAL A 824 44.86 -30.39 45.59
N SER A 825 44.07 -29.45 46.12
CA SER A 825 42.65 -29.36 45.83
C SER A 825 42.42 -28.42 44.66
N ASP A 826 41.37 -28.69 43.90
CA ASP A 826 40.98 -28.05 42.65
C ASP A 826 40.88 -26.51 42.82
N ASP A 827 40.36 -26.01 43.96
CA ASP A 827 40.28 -24.57 44.28
C ASP A 827 41.62 -23.77 44.27
N ASN A 828 42.81 -24.41 44.19
CA ASN A 828 44.10 -23.69 44.31
C ASN A 828 45.29 -24.43 43.66
N PRO A 829 45.42 -24.40 42.32
CA PRO A 829 46.45 -25.14 41.58
C PRO A 829 47.89 -24.65 41.81
N ILE A 830 48.86 -25.49 41.45
CA ILE A 830 50.31 -25.26 41.60
C ILE A 830 50.82 -24.41 40.42
N VAL A 831 51.29 -23.20 40.72
CA VAL A 831 51.86 -22.25 39.72
C VAL A 831 53.39 -22.20 39.73
N ARG A 832 54.06 -22.88 40.68
CA ARG A 832 55.53 -22.92 40.73
C ARG A 832 56.03 -24.09 41.56
N ILE A 833 57.11 -24.72 41.09
CA ILE A 833 57.83 -25.77 41.83
C ILE A 833 59.28 -25.34 42.04
N GLU A 834 59.75 -25.36 43.28
CA GLU A 834 61.12 -25.04 43.64
C GLU A 834 61.86 -26.24 44.25
N PHE A 835 62.97 -26.62 43.63
CA PHE A 835 63.83 -27.73 44.03
C PHE A 835 65.08 -27.22 44.76
N TYR A 836 65.20 -27.60 46.02
CA TYR A 836 66.30 -27.27 46.93
C TYR A 836 67.01 -28.54 47.42
N PRO A 837 68.35 -28.54 47.60
CA PRO A 837 69.04 -29.64 48.26
C PRO A 837 69.02 -29.49 49.79
N SER A 838 68.75 -30.59 50.50
CA SER A 838 68.73 -30.62 51.97
C SER A 838 70.06 -30.18 52.60
N GLU A 839 70.01 -29.44 53.72
CA GLU A 839 71.21 -29.00 54.45
C GLU A 839 72.10 -30.17 54.94
N HIS A 840 73.41 -30.05 54.71
CA HIS A 840 74.39 -31.10 54.99
C HIS A 840 74.64 -31.31 56.50
N THR A 841 74.07 -32.36 57.09
CA THR A 841 74.12 -32.60 58.56
C THR A 841 75.50 -32.87 59.17
N ASN A 842 76.56 -33.16 58.40
CA ASN A 842 77.85 -33.64 58.94
C ASN A 842 79.15 -32.99 58.35
N GLY A 843 79.16 -31.68 58.05
CA GLY A 843 80.39 -30.88 57.85
C GLY A 843 81.51 -31.44 56.94
N GLY A 844 81.16 -32.13 55.84
CA GLY A 844 82.09 -32.74 54.88
C GLY A 844 81.93 -32.12 53.49
N ASN A 845 83.02 -31.95 52.76
CA ASN A 845 83.00 -31.29 51.45
C ASN A 845 82.92 -32.32 50.30
N SER A 846 81.69 -32.72 49.91
CA SER A 846 81.43 -33.49 48.67
C SER A 846 79.93 -33.51 48.27
N GLY A 847 79.51 -32.50 47.50
CA GLY A 847 78.37 -32.49 46.56
C GLY A 847 77.04 -33.14 46.94
N SER A 848 76.04 -32.31 47.31
CA SER A 848 74.67 -32.48 46.79
C SER A 848 74.72 -32.30 45.28
N ASN A 849 74.10 -33.20 44.51
CA ASN A 849 74.35 -33.30 43.07
C ASN A 849 73.21 -34.02 42.32
N TYR A 850 71.99 -33.97 42.85
CA TYR A 850 70.83 -34.59 42.19
C TYR A 850 70.33 -33.72 41.03
N VAL A 851 69.65 -34.34 40.07
CA VAL A 851 68.98 -33.67 38.95
C VAL A 851 67.51 -34.01 38.94
N VAL A 852 66.67 -33.11 38.41
CA VAL A 852 65.27 -33.40 38.09
C VAL A 852 65.23 -34.02 36.70
N THR A 853 64.81 -35.28 36.60
CA THR A 853 64.87 -36.04 35.34
C THR A 853 63.72 -35.68 34.41
N TYR A 854 62.52 -35.51 34.98
CA TYR A 854 61.30 -35.05 34.32
C TYR A 854 60.37 -34.39 35.34
N ILE A 855 59.42 -33.59 34.85
CA ILE A 855 58.19 -33.16 35.51
C ILE A 855 57.04 -33.55 34.58
N SER A 856 55.97 -34.12 35.11
CA SER A 856 54.68 -34.31 34.44
C SER A 856 53.58 -33.97 35.45
N GLY A 857 52.32 -33.95 35.05
CA GLY A 857 51.24 -33.60 35.95
C GLY A 857 49.89 -33.62 35.27
N GLU A 858 48.92 -33.09 35.98
CA GLU A 858 47.53 -32.88 35.58
C GLU A 858 47.35 -31.37 35.54
N GLU A 859 47.11 -30.84 34.34
CA GLU A 859 46.86 -29.43 34.10
C GLU A 859 45.59 -28.95 34.80
N ALA A 860 45.64 -27.72 35.31
CA ALA A 860 44.49 -27.06 35.90
C ALA A 860 43.88 -26.09 34.89
N VAL A 861 42.64 -26.38 34.49
CA VAL A 861 41.78 -25.41 33.82
C VAL A 861 41.49 -24.28 34.82
N VAL A 862 41.95 -23.08 34.52
CA VAL A 862 41.84 -21.88 35.39
C VAL A 862 41.00 -20.75 34.79
N ASN A 863 40.57 -20.90 33.54
CA ASN A 863 39.53 -20.11 32.89
C ASN A 863 38.75 -21.05 31.96
N ASP A 864 37.48 -20.73 31.72
CA ASP A 864 36.64 -21.41 30.74
C ASP A 864 37.19 -21.16 29.32
N PRO A 865 37.42 -22.20 28.49
CA PRO A 865 37.83 -22.01 27.10
C PRO A 865 36.73 -21.32 26.30
N THR A 866 37.08 -20.35 25.46
CA THR A 866 36.11 -19.72 24.54
C THR A 866 36.51 -19.94 23.08
N PHE A 867 35.54 -19.97 22.17
CA PHE A 867 35.76 -19.97 20.73
C PHE A 867 34.76 -19.06 20.02
N GLU A 868 35.06 -18.63 18.80
CA GLU A 868 34.24 -17.66 18.07
C GLU A 868 33.62 -18.29 16.81
N TYR A 869 32.40 -17.86 16.46
CA TYR A 869 31.67 -18.30 15.28
C TYR A 869 30.88 -17.15 14.60
N THR A 870 30.42 -17.39 13.38
CA THR A 870 29.40 -16.61 12.66
C THR A 870 28.38 -17.57 12.04
N VAL A 871 27.14 -17.11 11.90
CA VAL A 871 26.07 -17.83 11.20
C VAL A 871 26.13 -17.54 9.70
N VAL A 872 25.59 -18.46 8.89
CA VAL A 872 25.38 -18.34 7.45
C VAL A 872 24.14 -19.16 7.05
N ASP A 873 23.31 -18.62 6.16
CA ASP A 873 22.17 -19.35 5.58
C ASP A 873 22.61 -20.22 4.37
N SER A 874 21.67 -20.84 3.67
CA SER A 874 21.96 -21.70 2.51
C SER A 874 22.25 -20.98 1.19
N GLU A 875 21.83 -19.71 1.04
CA GLU A 875 22.15 -18.82 -0.08
C GLU A 875 23.47 -18.06 0.13
N GLY A 876 23.90 -17.93 1.39
CA GLY A 876 25.22 -17.46 1.81
C GLY A 876 25.24 -16.06 2.43
N ALA A 877 24.11 -15.50 2.87
CA ALA A 877 24.13 -14.28 3.66
C ALA A 877 24.65 -14.55 5.09
N MET A 878 25.15 -13.51 5.73
CA MET A 878 25.85 -13.53 7.01
C MET A 878 25.57 -12.22 7.74
N PRO A 879 25.53 -12.22 9.08
CA PRO A 879 25.39 -10.98 9.84
C PRO A 879 26.60 -10.07 9.60
N VAL A 880 26.34 -8.79 9.28
CA VAL A 880 27.38 -7.78 9.06
C VAL A 880 27.15 -6.53 9.92
N ASP A 881 28.25 -5.88 10.31
CA ASP A 881 28.23 -4.62 11.07
C ASP A 881 28.08 -3.37 10.19
N GLU A 882 27.98 -2.18 10.82
CA GLU A 882 27.86 -0.87 10.12
C GLU A 882 29.03 -0.56 9.14
N ASP A 883 30.14 -1.31 9.20
CA ASP A 883 31.34 -1.16 8.37
C ASP A 883 31.51 -2.34 7.36
N ASP A 884 30.44 -3.10 7.08
CA ASP A 884 30.37 -4.31 6.21
C ASP A 884 31.27 -5.48 6.67
N ASN A 885 31.60 -5.59 7.96
CA ASN A 885 32.38 -6.72 8.49
C ASN A 885 31.47 -7.80 9.07
N VAL A 886 31.81 -9.07 8.82
CA VAL A 886 31.10 -10.21 9.39
C VAL A 886 31.14 -10.15 10.92
N VAL A 887 29.96 -10.23 11.55
CA VAL A 887 29.80 -10.26 13.01
C VAL A 887 30.21 -11.63 13.54
N THR A 888 30.87 -11.65 14.70
CA THR A 888 31.32 -12.88 15.35
C THR A 888 30.86 -12.92 16.78
N TYR A 889 30.42 -14.10 17.21
CA TYR A 889 29.86 -14.38 18.53
C TYR A 889 30.76 -15.36 19.31
N GLU A 890 30.79 -15.24 20.64
CA GLU A 890 31.65 -16.05 21.52
C GLU A 890 30.85 -17.17 22.22
N VAL A 891 31.32 -18.42 22.10
CA VAL A 891 30.85 -19.55 22.91
C VAL A 891 31.82 -19.77 24.05
N THR A 892 31.34 -19.67 25.28
CA THR A 892 32.09 -20.01 26.50
C THR A 892 31.84 -21.46 26.91
N LEU A 893 32.90 -22.21 27.20
CA LEU A 893 32.83 -23.61 27.62
C LEU A 893 33.08 -23.70 29.13
N ASP A 894 32.02 -23.63 29.93
CA ASP A 894 32.07 -23.64 31.40
C ASP A 894 32.48 -25.01 31.93
N VAL A 895 33.71 -25.10 32.46
CA VAL A 895 34.31 -26.35 32.95
C VAL A 895 34.10 -26.55 34.46
N GLU A 896 33.65 -25.51 35.18
CA GLU A 896 33.60 -25.50 36.65
C GLU A 896 32.25 -25.96 37.22
N ASN A 897 31.18 -25.95 36.41
CA ASN A 897 29.85 -26.38 36.88
C ASN A 897 29.71 -27.91 37.00
N GLY A 898 29.42 -28.38 38.22
CA GLY A 898 29.24 -29.80 38.58
C GLY A 898 27.96 -30.47 38.05
N VAL A 899 27.42 -29.96 36.93
CA VAL A 899 26.25 -30.46 36.22
C VAL A 899 26.66 -30.84 34.79
N ASN A 900 26.42 -32.08 34.41
CA ASN A 900 26.79 -32.64 33.12
C ASN A 900 25.55 -32.87 32.26
N ILE A 901 25.42 -32.12 31.17
CA ILE A 901 24.29 -32.22 30.26
C ILE A 901 24.54 -33.37 29.27
N VAL A 902 23.54 -34.23 29.08
CA VAL A 902 23.60 -35.41 28.21
C VAL A 902 22.46 -35.32 27.20
N TYR A 903 22.82 -35.06 25.94
CA TYR A 903 21.87 -34.84 24.85
C TYR A 903 21.48 -36.15 24.15
N ALA A 904 20.22 -36.25 23.74
CA ALA A 904 19.74 -37.25 22.78
C ALA A 904 20.05 -36.85 21.33
N ASP A 905 20.20 -37.85 20.47
CA ASP A 905 20.29 -37.78 19.01
C ASP A 905 18.98 -38.35 18.42
N THR A 906 18.94 -38.55 17.09
CA THR A 906 17.82 -39.21 16.41
C THR A 906 17.95 -40.74 16.44
N GLY A 907 16.82 -41.43 16.67
CA GLY A 907 16.75 -42.90 16.76
C GLY A 907 16.74 -43.42 18.20
N ASP A 908 16.77 -44.76 18.36
CA ASP A 908 16.69 -45.41 19.69
C ASP A 908 18.03 -45.26 20.45
N ASP A 909 18.12 -44.30 21.37
CA ASP A 909 19.39 -43.96 22.05
C ASP A 909 19.64 -44.65 23.40
N THR A 910 20.89 -44.52 23.88
CA THR A 910 21.25 -44.87 25.26
C THR A 910 22.12 -43.76 25.86
N LEU A 911 21.52 -42.99 26.77
CA LEU A 911 22.15 -41.91 27.51
C LEU A 911 22.69 -42.47 28.84
N GLU A 912 23.94 -42.16 29.21
CA GLU A 912 24.57 -42.71 30.41
C GLU A 912 25.08 -41.58 31.32
N GLY A 913 24.62 -41.58 32.57
CA GLY A 913 25.06 -40.65 33.61
C GLY A 913 26.43 -41.00 34.22
N ASP A 914 27.05 -40.00 34.85
CA ASP A 914 28.36 -40.07 35.50
C ASP A 914 28.28 -39.82 37.02
N ASP A 915 29.42 -39.63 37.71
CA ASP A 915 29.45 -39.39 39.17
C ASP A 915 29.04 -37.94 39.56
N ARG A 916 28.56 -37.13 38.60
CA ARG A 916 28.12 -35.72 38.78
C ARG A 916 26.59 -35.63 38.67
N SER A 917 26.02 -34.44 38.88
CA SER A 917 24.60 -34.23 38.60
C SER A 917 24.38 -34.25 37.08
N ASN A 918 23.46 -35.05 36.57
CA ASN A 918 23.17 -35.10 35.14
C ASN A 918 21.88 -34.37 34.76
N ILE A 919 21.86 -33.73 33.58
CA ILE A 919 20.64 -33.25 32.94
C ILE A 919 20.52 -33.92 31.57
N PHE A 920 19.60 -34.88 31.46
CA PHE A 920 19.31 -35.59 30.21
C PHE A 920 18.34 -34.76 29.38
N THR A 921 18.73 -34.33 28.17
CA THR A 921 18.04 -33.28 27.39
C THR A 921 17.71 -33.79 25.99
N TRP A 922 16.52 -33.46 25.50
CA TRP A 922 16.08 -33.68 24.12
C TRP A 922 15.91 -32.33 23.45
N LEU A 923 16.63 -32.15 22.34
CA LEU A 923 16.50 -30.99 21.45
C LEU A 923 15.39 -31.27 20.43
N ASP A 924 14.81 -30.25 19.82
CA ASP A 924 13.75 -30.44 18.81
C ASP A 924 14.26 -31.27 17.61
N SER A 925 15.54 -31.10 17.25
CA SER A 925 16.20 -31.90 16.21
C SER A 925 16.30 -33.39 16.52
N ALA A 926 16.16 -33.80 17.79
CA ALA A 926 16.20 -35.19 18.24
C ALA A 926 14.81 -35.85 18.33
N LEU A 927 13.71 -35.10 18.12
CA LEU A 927 12.34 -35.61 18.26
C LEU A 927 11.91 -36.39 17.00
N ASP A 928 12.03 -37.72 17.04
CA ASP A 928 11.70 -38.60 15.90
C ASP A 928 10.70 -39.73 16.21
N ASN A 929 10.13 -39.76 17.43
CA ASN A 929 9.26 -40.81 17.97
C ASN A 929 9.97 -42.15 18.29
N SER A 930 11.29 -42.13 18.53
CA SER A 930 12.06 -43.29 18.96
C SER A 930 11.81 -43.73 20.42
N THR A 931 12.64 -44.63 20.93
CA THR A 931 12.67 -45.03 22.34
C THR A 931 14.07 -45.01 22.92
N ASP A 932 14.30 -44.08 23.85
CA ASP A 932 15.61 -43.83 24.46
C ASP A 932 15.72 -44.45 25.84
N ILE A 933 16.95 -44.73 26.25
CA ILE A 933 17.25 -45.38 27.53
C ILE A 933 18.27 -44.57 28.32
N ILE A 934 17.84 -43.94 29.42
CA ILE A 934 18.73 -43.35 30.41
C ILE A 934 19.25 -44.42 31.38
N LYS A 935 20.56 -44.41 31.62
CA LYS A 935 21.30 -45.27 32.56
C LYS A 935 22.06 -44.46 33.60
N ASN A 936 22.35 -45.10 34.73
CA ASN A 936 23.05 -44.54 35.89
C ASN A 936 22.35 -43.33 36.56
N PHE A 937 21.06 -43.11 36.34
CA PHE A 937 20.31 -41.97 36.91
C PHE A 937 20.23 -42.00 38.46
N GLU A 938 20.81 -41.02 39.15
CA GLU A 938 20.68 -40.83 40.60
C GLU A 938 19.42 -40.00 40.93
N PHE A 939 18.37 -40.67 41.40
CA PHE A 939 17.09 -40.04 41.71
C PHE A 939 17.18 -38.89 42.73
N GLY A 940 16.82 -37.68 42.27
CA GLY A 940 16.81 -36.46 43.08
C GLY A 940 18.13 -35.71 43.10
N VAL A 941 19.15 -36.21 42.40
CA VAL A 941 20.35 -35.47 41.98
C VAL A 941 20.18 -35.11 40.51
N ASP A 942 19.88 -36.12 39.67
CA ASP A 942 19.75 -35.95 38.22
C ASP A 942 18.37 -35.42 37.80
N LYS A 943 18.34 -34.87 36.58
CA LYS A 943 17.17 -34.29 35.93
C LYS A 943 17.01 -34.77 34.49
N VAL A 944 15.77 -34.76 34.07
CA VAL A 944 15.34 -34.88 32.67
C VAL A 944 14.84 -33.51 32.26
N ASP A 945 15.44 -32.92 31.23
CA ASP A 945 14.97 -31.69 30.62
C ASP A 945 14.00 -32.02 29.49
N LEU A 946 12.85 -31.35 29.49
CA LEU A 946 11.74 -31.58 28.57
C LEU A 946 11.18 -30.26 28.01
N THR A 947 11.91 -29.14 28.14
CA THR A 947 11.44 -27.82 27.70
C THR A 947 11.08 -27.84 26.22
N SER A 948 12.04 -28.15 25.35
CA SER A 948 11.87 -28.17 23.89
C SER A 948 10.70 -29.09 23.46
N ILE A 949 10.61 -30.29 24.07
CA ILE A 949 9.51 -31.25 23.80
C ILE A 949 8.11 -30.72 24.13
N LEU A 950 7.99 -29.69 24.99
CA LEU A 950 6.72 -29.25 25.58
C LEU A 950 6.36 -27.79 25.26
N ASP A 951 7.24 -27.04 24.60
CA ASP A 951 7.20 -25.57 24.46
C ASP A 951 6.02 -24.98 23.67
N ASP A 952 5.31 -25.79 22.86
CA ASP A 952 4.05 -25.43 22.17
C ASP A 952 2.92 -24.84 23.07
N ASP A 953 3.05 -24.81 24.41
CA ASP A 953 2.06 -24.25 25.36
C ASP A 953 2.69 -23.50 26.58
N THR A 954 3.95 -23.06 26.57
CA THR A 954 4.74 -22.75 27.80
C THR A 954 4.59 -21.37 28.46
N GLU A 955 3.44 -20.70 28.29
CA GLU A 955 2.97 -19.71 29.30
C GLU A 955 2.65 -20.37 30.67
N THR A 956 2.86 -21.70 30.81
CA THR A 956 2.45 -22.52 31.95
C THR A 956 3.63 -23.06 32.77
N THR A 957 4.10 -22.28 33.75
CA THR A 957 5.07 -22.74 34.76
C THR A 957 4.47 -23.73 35.81
N ASP A 958 3.42 -24.49 35.46
CA ASP A 958 2.69 -25.37 36.38
C ASP A 958 2.82 -26.85 35.99
N ILE A 959 3.41 -27.64 36.90
CA ILE A 959 3.54 -29.10 36.81
C ILE A 959 2.20 -29.82 36.51
N SER A 960 1.06 -29.17 36.79
CA SER A 960 -0.29 -29.66 36.55
C SER A 960 -0.62 -29.80 35.07
N ASP A 961 -0.07 -28.93 34.21
CA ASP A 961 -0.34 -28.92 32.77
C ASP A 961 0.59 -29.91 32.04
N LEU A 962 1.83 -30.05 32.50
CA LEU A 962 2.78 -31.09 32.03
C LEU A 962 2.23 -32.52 32.23
N LEU A 963 1.43 -32.76 33.28
CA LEU A 963 0.73 -34.04 33.52
C LEU A 963 -0.39 -34.33 32.49
N GLY A 964 -0.74 -33.37 31.64
CA GLY A 964 -1.58 -33.57 30.47
C GLY A 964 -0.84 -34.17 29.28
N LYS A 965 0.42 -33.76 29.06
CA LYS A 965 1.29 -34.17 27.94
C LYS A 965 2.20 -35.38 28.27
N VAL A 966 2.53 -35.62 29.55
CA VAL A 966 3.44 -36.70 29.98
C VAL A 966 2.69 -37.87 30.63
N THR A 967 2.74 -39.04 30.00
CA THR A 967 2.26 -40.31 30.57
C THR A 967 3.41 -41.05 31.28
N ILE A 968 3.28 -41.28 32.58
CA ILE A 968 4.24 -42.06 33.38
C ILE A 968 3.75 -43.51 33.54
N SER A 969 4.60 -44.48 33.22
CA SER A 969 4.36 -45.91 33.46
C SER A 969 5.63 -46.62 33.95
N SER A 970 5.55 -47.94 34.17
CA SER A 970 6.67 -48.74 34.68
C SER A 970 6.79 -50.05 33.94
N VAL A 971 8.00 -50.43 33.54
CA VAL A 971 8.30 -51.72 32.88
C VAL A 971 8.94 -52.67 33.90
N ASP A 972 8.41 -53.90 33.94
CA ASP A 972 8.79 -55.03 34.81
C ASP A 972 8.96 -54.77 36.34
N ASN A 973 8.63 -53.56 36.83
CA ASN A 973 8.85 -53.04 38.18
C ASN A 973 10.33 -52.78 38.52
N GLU A 974 11.16 -52.55 37.50
CA GLU A 974 12.57 -52.16 37.64
C GLU A 974 12.76 -50.77 37.00
N ASP A 975 12.15 -50.51 35.84
CA ASP A 975 12.32 -49.27 35.07
C ASP A 975 11.07 -48.34 35.09
N VAL A 976 11.30 -47.06 34.83
CA VAL A 976 10.27 -46.03 34.65
C VAL A 976 10.22 -45.59 33.19
N VAL A 977 9.02 -45.44 32.63
CA VAL A 977 8.83 -44.99 31.25
C VAL A 977 8.01 -43.71 31.25
N LEU A 978 8.58 -42.66 30.66
CA LEU A 978 7.89 -41.43 30.30
C LEU A 978 7.52 -41.52 28.82
N THR A 979 6.27 -41.22 28.48
CA THR A 979 5.85 -40.97 27.10
C THR A 979 5.39 -39.53 27.03
N VAL A 980 6.06 -38.71 26.23
CA VAL A 980 5.90 -37.26 26.15
C VAL A 980 5.28 -36.94 24.79
N GLU A 981 4.07 -36.37 24.76
CA GLU A 981 3.41 -35.95 23.51
C GLU A 981 4.00 -34.60 23.04
N HIS A 982 4.52 -34.55 21.81
CA HIS A 982 5.23 -33.40 21.22
C HIS A 982 4.63 -32.92 19.88
N GLY A 983 3.50 -33.50 19.46
CA GLY A 983 2.86 -33.17 18.19
C GLY A 983 1.54 -33.89 17.99
N ALA A 984 0.89 -33.64 16.85
CA ALA A 984 -0.46 -34.14 16.57
C ALA A 984 -0.52 -35.67 16.30
N SER A 985 -0.47 -36.46 17.37
CA SER A 985 -0.27 -37.93 17.42
C SER A 985 1.20 -38.38 17.42
N GLU A 986 2.12 -37.49 17.82
CA GLU A 986 3.56 -37.77 17.91
C GLU A 986 4.01 -37.74 19.38
N SER A 987 4.95 -38.63 19.73
CA SER A 987 5.37 -38.81 21.12
C SER A 987 6.75 -39.46 21.25
N GLN A 988 7.61 -38.87 22.08
CA GLN A 988 8.91 -39.43 22.45
C GLN A 988 8.77 -40.39 23.65
N THR A 989 9.52 -41.49 23.65
CA THR A 989 9.49 -42.48 24.74
C THR A 989 10.84 -42.55 25.43
N ILE A 990 10.87 -42.22 26.72
CA ILE A 990 12.09 -42.17 27.54
C ILE A 990 12.00 -43.24 28.64
N ILE A 991 12.95 -44.17 28.67
CA ILE A 991 13.06 -45.24 29.67
C ILE A 991 14.20 -44.91 30.63
N ILE A 992 13.92 -44.79 31.92
CA ILE A 992 14.93 -44.61 32.97
C ILE A 992 15.11 -45.95 33.70
N GLU A 993 16.27 -46.58 33.53
CA GLU A 993 16.57 -47.90 34.12
C GLU A 993 16.70 -47.83 35.66
N ASP A 994 16.34 -48.93 36.34
CA ASP A 994 16.56 -49.21 37.78
C ASP A 994 15.94 -48.24 38.84
N ILE A 995 15.35 -47.10 38.46
CA ILE A 995 14.82 -46.10 39.43
C ILE A 995 13.43 -46.41 40.02
N TYR A 996 12.73 -47.46 39.58
CA TYR A 996 11.34 -47.73 40.03
C TYR A 996 11.21 -47.92 41.55
N ALA A 997 12.27 -48.42 42.20
CA ALA A 997 12.28 -48.67 43.64
C ALA A 997 12.20 -47.40 44.48
N ASP A 998 12.78 -46.29 44.00
CA ASP A 998 12.87 -45.02 44.73
C ASP A 998 11.60 -44.17 44.59
N ILE A 999 10.93 -44.25 43.43
CA ILE A 999 9.61 -43.61 43.22
C ILE A 999 8.41 -44.42 43.75
N ALA A 1000 8.65 -45.61 44.29
CA ALA A 1000 7.60 -46.60 44.58
C ALA A 1000 6.55 -46.12 45.62
N GLY A 1001 5.40 -45.66 45.12
CA GLY A 1001 4.27 -45.19 45.93
C GLY A 1001 4.13 -43.67 46.05
N MET A 1002 4.88 -42.91 45.23
CA MET A 1002 4.62 -41.50 44.94
C MET A 1002 3.45 -41.35 43.94
N GLU A 1003 2.81 -40.18 43.90
CA GLU A 1003 1.82 -39.84 42.86
C GLU A 1003 2.55 -39.25 41.64
N ALA A 1004 1.95 -39.31 40.45
CA ALA A 1004 2.60 -38.90 39.19
C ALA A 1004 3.16 -37.46 39.22
N ALA A 1005 2.46 -36.53 39.88
CA ALA A 1005 2.93 -35.15 40.06
C ALA A 1005 4.22 -35.04 40.87
N ASP A 1006 4.33 -35.81 41.96
CA ASP A 1006 5.52 -35.82 42.83
C ASP A 1006 6.71 -36.46 42.09
N ILE A 1007 6.44 -37.46 41.24
CA ILE A 1007 7.45 -38.12 40.39
C ILE A 1007 7.97 -37.13 39.35
N LEU A 1008 7.07 -36.49 38.58
CA LEU A 1008 7.45 -35.54 37.53
C LEU A 1008 8.24 -34.37 38.11
N ASN A 1009 7.81 -33.77 39.23
CA ASN A 1009 8.54 -32.70 39.91
C ASN A 1009 9.90 -33.14 40.49
N SER A 1010 10.13 -34.45 40.66
CA SER A 1010 11.42 -34.98 41.14
C SER A 1010 12.36 -35.31 39.99
N LEU A 1011 11.83 -35.80 38.87
CA LEU A 1011 12.60 -36.20 37.69
C LEU A 1011 12.89 -35.03 36.74
N VAL A 1012 11.93 -34.14 36.50
CA VAL A 1012 12.01 -33.14 35.44
C VAL A 1012 12.62 -31.82 35.93
N LYS A 1013 13.41 -31.16 35.07
CA LYS A 1013 13.85 -29.78 35.24
C LYS A 1013 12.65 -28.87 34.99
N VAL A 1014 12.30 -28.02 35.95
CA VAL A 1014 11.16 -27.09 35.82
C VAL A 1014 11.70 -25.68 35.87
N ASN A 1015 11.34 -24.84 34.89
CA ASN A 1015 11.80 -23.45 34.71
C ASN A 1015 11.42 -22.52 35.89
N THR A 1016 12.14 -22.71 37.00
CA THR A 1016 11.92 -22.07 38.30
C THR A 1016 13.22 -21.65 38.99
N GLU A 1017 14.38 -21.98 38.42
CA GLU A 1017 15.70 -21.59 38.92
C GLU A 1017 16.37 -20.55 38.00
N THR A 1018 15.74 -19.37 37.88
CA THR A 1018 16.50 -18.14 37.64
C THR A 1018 17.06 -17.65 38.97
N VAL A 1019 18.40 -17.68 39.12
CA VAL A 1019 19.16 -17.17 40.28
C VAL A 1019 20.25 -16.21 39.83
#